data_AF-A0A2V8H495-F1
#
_entry.id   AF-A0A2V8H495-F1
#
_cell.length_a   1.000
_cell.length_b   1.000
_cell.length_c   1.000
_cell.angle_alpha   90.00
_cell.angle_beta   90.00
_cell.angle_gamma   90.00
#
_symmetry.space_group_name_H-M   'P 1'
#
loop_
_entity.id
_entity.type
_entity.pdbx_description
1 polymer ?
#
loop_
_entity_poly.entity_id
_entity_poly.type
_entity_poly.pdbx_seq_one_letter_code
_entity_poly.pdbx_strand_id
1 'polypeptide(L)'
;NFMQALGMRFGAHVNANTSFDETVYELQIPTENPAVIDRALLALEDWAHNVTFDPTEIEKERGVILEEWRQGLGAEERISNKQFPLLLKGSRYADRLPIGTPDIIRNANPDRLREFYKDWYRPDLMGVVVVGDVNKAMVENLIRSHFAAIPTALDPKPRPVFTVPDRPGTGTVYTTITDPEATSTRIDISVRMPARRFVTIGDYRRSIVERLFGALLSARLGEISSQPNAPFLRAQTDRGLLVRTAEVTTLVALVPPNGVERGLTSLFTEVTRVARFGFTQTEVTREKLNTQLYLERAMAEREKSDSGPLADEYVRNFIHNEPIPGIVYEYGLSQRFTPEITLAEVNALARDWVPDHDRLVLVAAPEKDRALLPTEARMAAVIKAVTDAPLTAYVDTVSNMPLMAMKPAPGTVAKETKNDAIGVTEWTLANGVRVVLKPTSNKQDEVIFRAVSPGGTSLVSDADFLPAATAADVIEQGGLGTFNSTNLAKVLAGTTAVVRADIGATEEGVAGGSAKRDLETMFQLIYLKFTAPRADPVAFGVLKDQLKVALANQRSMPETLFDETLSAALTQNHPRAQPLTPERLDQMNLEKSLAFYKDRFADASNFTFVFVGSFDLPTMKPLVERYLGSLPSLRRMETVKDVGMHPPAEVVNREVRAGIEPRSQVSIVFSGPFQNDEKLRVIARQRRTELPEAPDAGVPHRHQLRVRSAARERPGRRRVPCDRHVQGGGPQPEPGGRRAPGADARPRGQQPRQPVPAEPAAVQVRVRRERRGRLQHAAVLRAGDHRRHPRRRADVPEHQPLREGHADAGDELISEGTQKFHYRECTASSETGSDTGSH
;
A
#
# COMPACT_ATOMS: atom_id res chain seq x y z
N ASN A 1 -26.04 -8.41 -4.09
CA ASN A 1 -25.42 -8.49 -5.43
C ASN A 1 -24.87 -9.91 -5.62
N PHE A 2 -24.87 -10.45 -6.85
CA PHE A 2 -24.27 -11.75 -7.18
C PHE A 2 -22.85 -11.92 -6.64
N MET A 3 -21.96 -10.93 -6.86
CA MET A 3 -20.56 -11.00 -6.43
C MET A 3 -20.43 -11.21 -4.90
N GLN A 4 -21.30 -10.55 -4.13
CA GLN A 4 -21.34 -10.68 -2.67
C GLN A 4 -21.83 -12.06 -2.21
N ALA A 5 -22.70 -12.73 -2.98
CA ALA A 5 -23.18 -14.08 -2.68
C ALA A 5 -22.07 -15.14 -2.84
N LEU A 6 -21.06 -14.87 -3.66
CA LEU A 6 -19.82 -15.64 -3.74
C LEU A 6 -18.80 -15.29 -2.63
N GLY A 7 -19.15 -14.37 -1.70
CA GLY A 7 -18.22 -13.86 -0.70
C GLY A 7 -17.17 -12.88 -1.24
N MET A 8 -17.26 -12.48 -2.51
CA MET A 8 -16.34 -11.52 -3.11
C MET A 8 -16.59 -10.09 -2.60
N ARG A 9 -15.52 -9.29 -2.60
CA ARG A 9 -15.49 -7.95 -2.02
C ARG A 9 -14.85 -6.98 -3.02
N PHE A 10 -15.53 -5.89 -3.32
CA PHE A 10 -14.95 -4.79 -4.12
C PHE A 10 -13.70 -4.25 -3.43
N GLY A 11 -12.67 -3.94 -4.23
CA GLY A 11 -11.33 -3.50 -3.80
C GLY A 11 -10.44 -4.59 -3.17
N ALA A 12 -10.92 -5.81 -2.98
CA ALA A 12 -10.12 -6.92 -2.43
C ALA A 12 -10.16 -8.19 -3.29
N HIS A 13 -11.29 -8.50 -3.92
CA HIS A 13 -11.49 -9.64 -4.82
C HIS A 13 -12.11 -9.22 -6.18
N VAL A 14 -12.61 -7.99 -6.29
CA VAL A 14 -13.15 -7.39 -7.53
C VAL A 14 -12.57 -5.99 -7.64
N ASN A 15 -11.85 -5.71 -8.72
CA ASN A 15 -11.18 -4.42 -8.93
C ASN A 15 -11.24 -4.01 -10.42
N ALA A 16 -11.05 -2.73 -10.69
CA ALA A 16 -10.90 -2.21 -12.05
C ALA A 16 -9.96 -1.00 -12.02
N ASN A 17 -9.16 -0.83 -13.06
CA ASN A 17 -8.27 0.32 -13.20
C ASN A 17 -8.36 0.93 -14.61
N THR A 18 -8.02 2.22 -14.74
CA THR A 18 -7.98 2.93 -16.02
C THR A 18 -6.74 3.82 -16.05
N SER A 19 -5.93 3.63 -17.09
CA SER A 19 -4.71 4.40 -17.32
C SER A 19 -4.84 5.17 -18.65
N PHE A 20 -3.76 5.80 -19.11
CA PHE A 20 -3.76 6.55 -20.38
C PHE A 20 -4.03 5.70 -21.63
N ASP A 21 -3.73 4.41 -21.54
CA ASP A 21 -3.44 3.53 -22.68
C ASP A 21 -4.24 2.20 -22.67
N GLU A 22 -5.08 2.00 -21.64
CA GLU A 22 -5.73 0.73 -21.25
C GLU A 22 -6.88 0.92 -20.23
N THR A 23 -7.67 -0.13 -20.05
CA THR A 23 -8.62 -0.32 -18.93
C THR A 23 -8.59 -1.79 -18.58
N VAL A 24 -8.44 -2.14 -17.30
CA VAL A 24 -8.29 -3.53 -16.83
C VAL A 24 -9.38 -3.84 -15.80
N TYR A 25 -9.97 -5.03 -15.90
CA TYR A 25 -10.98 -5.55 -14.98
C TYR A 25 -10.46 -6.84 -14.32
N GLU A 26 -10.50 -6.90 -13.00
CA GLU A 26 -9.79 -7.91 -12.20
C GLU A 26 -10.79 -8.66 -11.28
N LEU A 27 -10.78 -9.99 -11.33
CA LEU A 27 -11.59 -10.88 -10.48
C LEU A 27 -10.70 -11.95 -9.83
N GLN A 28 -10.53 -11.89 -8.51
CA GLN A 28 -9.87 -12.93 -7.73
C GLN A 28 -10.91 -13.90 -7.17
N ILE A 29 -10.92 -15.13 -7.68
CA ILE A 29 -11.94 -16.14 -7.37
C ILE A 29 -11.34 -17.44 -6.79
N PRO A 30 -12.08 -18.17 -5.95
CA PRO A 30 -11.85 -19.61 -5.72
C PRO A 30 -12.03 -20.37 -7.05
N THR A 31 -11.12 -21.31 -7.36
CA THR A 31 -11.14 -22.07 -8.62
C THR A 31 -11.68 -23.49 -8.48
N GLU A 32 -11.89 -23.95 -7.24
CA GLU A 32 -12.31 -25.32 -6.90
C GLU A 32 -13.75 -25.65 -7.36
N ASN A 33 -14.55 -24.63 -7.67
CA ASN A 33 -15.91 -24.77 -8.16
C ASN A 33 -16.05 -24.14 -9.57
N PRO A 34 -16.18 -24.95 -10.64
CA PRO A 34 -16.36 -24.45 -12.01
C PRO A 34 -17.50 -23.44 -12.20
N ALA A 35 -18.58 -23.53 -11.41
CA ALA A 35 -19.69 -22.58 -11.49
C ALA A 35 -19.35 -21.17 -10.97
N VAL A 36 -18.23 -21.01 -10.25
CA VAL A 36 -17.68 -19.70 -9.88
C VAL A 36 -16.90 -19.10 -11.05
N ILE A 37 -16.17 -19.93 -11.80
CA ILE A 37 -15.39 -19.53 -12.98
C ILE A 37 -16.32 -19.12 -14.13
N ASP A 38 -17.31 -19.97 -14.46
CA ASP A 38 -18.43 -19.67 -15.37
C ASP A 38 -19.04 -18.30 -15.10
N ARG A 39 -19.43 -18.04 -13.85
CA ARG A 39 -20.06 -16.78 -13.47
C ARG A 39 -19.13 -15.57 -13.41
N ALA A 40 -17.83 -15.78 -13.19
CA ALA A 40 -16.83 -14.72 -13.30
C ALA A 40 -16.63 -14.33 -14.77
N LEU A 41 -16.61 -15.30 -15.68
CA LEU A 41 -16.55 -15.05 -17.12
C LEU A 41 -17.82 -14.39 -17.64
N LEU A 42 -19.01 -14.78 -17.16
CA LEU A 42 -20.27 -14.07 -17.43
C LEU A 42 -20.23 -12.59 -16.99
N ALA A 43 -19.65 -12.28 -15.83
CA ALA A 43 -19.53 -10.89 -15.39
C ALA A 43 -18.56 -10.07 -16.28
N LEU A 44 -17.51 -10.71 -16.79
CA LEU A 44 -16.59 -10.10 -17.76
C LEU A 44 -17.22 -9.96 -19.16
N GLU A 45 -18.09 -10.90 -19.58
CA GLU A 45 -18.92 -10.81 -20.79
C GLU A 45 -19.88 -9.62 -20.70
N ASP A 46 -20.59 -9.49 -19.58
CA ASP A 46 -21.53 -8.40 -19.35
C ASP A 46 -20.84 -7.03 -19.40
N TRP A 47 -19.63 -6.91 -18.84
CA TRP A 47 -18.82 -5.70 -18.96
C TRP A 47 -18.26 -5.49 -20.37
N ALA A 48 -17.93 -6.57 -21.10
CA ALA A 48 -17.37 -6.50 -22.45
C ALA A 48 -18.38 -6.04 -23.51
N HIS A 49 -19.65 -6.46 -23.45
CA HIS A 49 -20.64 -6.02 -24.46
C HIS A 49 -22.11 -5.83 -24.02
N ASN A 50 -22.53 -6.22 -22.80
CA ASN A 50 -23.94 -6.12 -22.38
C ASN A 50 -24.26 -4.95 -21.43
N VAL A 51 -23.35 -3.98 -21.24
CA VAL A 51 -23.62 -2.83 -20.35
C VAL A 51 -24.83 -2.03 -20.86
N THR A 52 -25.89 -1.98 -20.05
CA THR A 52 -27.19 -1.40 -20.44
C THR A 52 -27.20 0.12 -20.55
N PHE A 53 -26.26 0.81 -19.90
CA PHE A 53 -26.23 2.27 -19.76
C PHE A 53 -27.58 2.85 -19.30
N ASP A 54 -28.18 2.25 -18.26
CA ASP A 54 -29.39 2.76 -17.61
C ASP A 54 -29.15 4.22 -17.13
N PRO A 55 -29.96 5.20 -17.58
CA PRO A 55 -29.82 6.59 -17.15
C PRO A 55 -29.84 6.79 -15.63
N THR A 56 -30.60 5.96 -14.91
CA THR A 56 -30.73 6.01 -13.45
C THR A 56 -29.43 5.64 -12.76
N GLU A 57 -28.72 4.63 -13.25
CA GLU A 57 -27.43 4.23 -12.71
C GLU A 57 -26.32 5.19 -13.14
N ILE A 58 -26.37 5.74 -14.36
CA ILE A 58 -25.41 6.78 -14.80
C ILE A 58 -25.47 8.01 -13.88
N GLU A 59 -26.66 8.52 -13.58
CA GLU A 59 -26.79 9.72 -12.73
C GLU A 59 -26.43 9.45 -11.26
N LYS A 60 -26.61 8.22 -10.75
CA LYS A 60 -26.04 7.80 -9.46
C LYS A 60 -24.51 7.76 -9.52
N GLU A 61 -23.95 7.18 -10.58
CA GLU A 61 -22.52 6.92 -10.71
C GLU A 61 -21.71 8.22 -10.89
N ARG A 62 -22.29 9.28 -11.46
CA ARG A 62 -21.70 10.64 -11.39
C ARG A 62 -21.37 11.04 -9.95
N GLY A 63 -22.25 10.73 -9.00
CA GLY A 63 -22.03 10.99 -7.59
C GLY A 63 -20.88 10.17 -7.01
N VAL A 64 -20.74 8.92 -7.44
CA VAL A 64 -19.66 8.00 -7.02
C VAL A 64 -18.31 8.49 -7.55
N ILE A 65 -18.20 8.72 -8.86
CA ILE A 65 -16.97 9.18 -9.53
C ILE A 65 -16.54 10.57 -9.00
N LEU A 66 -17.49 11.45 -8.67
CA LEU A 66 -17.17 12.73 -8.01
C LEU A 66 -16.64 12.55 -6.58
N GLU A 67 -17.09 11.55 -5.82
CA GLU A 67 -16.51 11.21 -4.52
C GLU A 67 -15.19 10.45 -4.64
N GLU A 68 -14.97 9.67 -5.69
CA GLU A 68 -13.66 9.06 -5.99
C GLU A 68 -12.64 10.15 -6.32
N TRP A 69 -12.98 11.06 -7.25
CA TRP A 69 -12.16 12.23 -7.56
C TRP A 69 -11.84 13.02 -6.28
N ARG A 70 -12.85 13.35 -5.45
CA ARG A 70 -12.66 14.02 -4.14
C ARG A 70 -11.73 13.26 -3.20
N GLN A 71 -11.68 11.93 -3.26
CA GLN A 71 -10.83 11.09 -2.41
C GLN A 71 -9.39 10.98 -2.93
N GLY A 72 -9.17 11.06 -4.25
CA GLY A 72 -7.85 11.18 -4.86
C GLY A 72 -7.15 12.52 -4.59
N LEU A 73 -7.92 13.60 -4.33
CA LEU A 73 -7.38 14.93 -4.03
C LEU A 73 -6.46 14.95 -2.80
N GLY A 74 -5.35 15.66 -2.95
CA GLY A 74 -4.34 15.95 -1.93
C GLY A 74 -3.17 16.76 -2.51
N ALA A 75 -2.19 17.11 -1.68
CA ALA A 75 -1.02 17.87 -2.13
C ALA A 75 -0.26 17.20 -3.28
N GLU A 76 -0.03 15.89 -3.16
CA GLU A 76 0.67 15.08 -4.18
C GLU A 76 -0.05 15.07 -5.53
N GLU A 77 -1.37 14.89 -5.53
CA GLU A 77 -2.20 14.96 -6.74
C GLU A 77 -2.12 16.35 -7.40
N ARG A 78 -2.18 17.43 -6.60
CA ARG A 78 -2.03 18.81 -7.09
C ARG A 78 -0.61 19.16 -7.55
N ILE A 79 0.40 18.38 -7.17
CA ILE A 79 1.78 18.48 -7.67
C ILE A 79 1.90 17.68 -8.98
N SER A 80 1.46 16.42 -8.99
CA SER A 80 1.44 15.54 -10.17
C SER A 80 0.69 16.17 -11.35
N ASN A 81 -0.47 16.78 -11.11
CA ASN A 81 -1.27 17.44 -12.16
C ASN A 81 -0.62 18.71 -12.74
N LYS A 82 0.42 19.24 -12.11
CA LYS A 82 1.30 20.30 -12.66
C LYS A 82 2.57 19.71 -13.30
N GLN A 83 3.07 18.59 -12.78
CA GLN A 83 4.29 17.89 -13.23
C GLN A 83 4.08 17.12 -14.55
N PHE A 84 3.01 16.33 -14.67
CA PHE A 84 2.73 15.52 -15.85
C PHE A 84 2.62 16.35 -17.15
N PRO A 85 1.89 17.49 -17.19
CA PRO A 85 1.87 18.35 -18.38
C PRO A 85 3.24 18.90 -18.78
N LEU A 86 4.20 19.06 -17.85
CA LEU A 86 5.57 19.49 -18.17
C LEU A 86 6.42 18.33 -18.72
N LEU A 87 6.28 17.13 -18.15
CA LEU A 87 6.92 15.91 -18.65
C LEU A 87 6.40 15.51 -20.04
N LEU A 88 5.10 15.67 -20.28
CA LEU A 88 4.38 15.16 -21.46
C LEU A 88 4.01 16.24 -22.48
N LYS A 89 4.37 17.53 -22.24
CA LYS A 89 4.12 18.68 -23.13
C LYS A 89 4.35 18.35 -24.60
N GLY A 90 3.37 18.68 -25.44
CA GLY A 90 3.37 18.39 -26.88
C GLY A 90 2.69 17.07 -27.26
N SER A 91 2.26 16.26 -26.28
CA SER A 91 1.53 15.02 -26.48
C SER A 91 0.11 15.09 -25.93
N ARG A 92 -0.79 14.27 -26.47
CA ARG A 92 -2.17 14.14 -25.97
C ARG A 92 -2.25 13.69 -24.51
N TYR A 93 -1.24 12.99 -24.00
CA TYR A 93 -1.18 12.57 -22.59
C TYR A 93 -1.15 13.77 -21.62
N ALA A 94 -0.55 14.90 -22.03
CA ALA A 94 -0.54 16.14 -21.23
C ALA A 94 -1.95 16.73 -21.03
N ASP A 95 -2.87 16.48 -21.97
CA ASP A 95 -4.22 17.04 -21.98
C ASP A 95 -5.30 16.01 -21.52
N ARG A 96 -4.92 14.76 -21.23
CA ARG A 96 -5.85 13.63 -21.02
C ARG A 96 -5.41 12.72 -19.86
N LEU A 97 -5.31 13.31 -18.67
CA LEU A 97 -5.19 12.56 -17.41
C LEU A 97 -6.44 11.68 -17.22
N PRO A 98 -6.32 10.40 -16.77
CA PRO A 98 -7.43 9.43 -16.83
C PRO A 98 -8.72 9.84 -16.12
N ILE A 99 -8.62 10.52 -14.97
CA ILE A 99 -9.78 10.96 -14.16
C ILE A 99 -10.61 12.08 -14.82
N GLY A 100 -10.13 12.68 -15.91
CA GLY A 100 -10.83 13.74 -16.62
C GLY A 100 -10.99 15.04 -15.81
N THR A 101 -12.15 15.70 -15.92
CA THR A 101 -12.45 16.92 -15.14
C THR A 101 -13.82 16.83 -14.47
N PRO A 102 -14.01 17.45 -13.28
CA PRO A 102 -15.30 17.42 -12.57
C PRO A 102 -16.49 17.97 -13.37
N ASP A 103 -16.22 18.90 -14.29
CA ASP A 103 -17.25 19.51 -15.14
C ASP A 103 -17.66 18.57 -16.28
N ILE A 104 -16.75 17.72 -16.77
CA ILE A 104 -17.09 16.62 -17.69
C ILE A 104 -17.86 15.53 -16.92
N ILE A 105 -17.40 15.11 -15.74
CA ILE A 105 -18.06 14.05 -14.94
C ILE A 105 -19.53 14.42 -14.64
N ARG A 106 -19.80 15.68 -14.26
CA ARG A 106 -21.17 16.18 -14.02
C ARG A 106 -22.06 16.23 -15.27
N ASN A 107 -21.51 16.54 -16.44
CA ASN A 107 -22.29 16.92 -17.62
C ASN A 107 -22.11 16.00 -18.84
N ALA A 108 -21.34 14.90 -18.72
CA ALA A 108 -21.11 13.96 -19.81
C ALA A 108 -22.43 13.37 -20.31
N ASN A 109 -22.73 13.56 -21.60
CA ASN A 109 -23.90 13.00 -22.25
C ASN A 109 -23.85 11.45 -22.18
N PRO A 110 -24.89 10.77 -21.64
CA PRO A 110 -25.02 9.31 -21.67
C PRO A 110 -24.80 8.69 -23.06
N ASP A 111 -25.24 9.34 -24.13
CA ASP A 111 -25.02 8.83 -25.49
C ASP A 111 -23.54 8.85 -25.87
N ARG A 112 -22.76 9.82 -25.38
CA ARG A 112 -21.32 9.84 -25.62
C ARG A 112 -20.58 8.75 -24.86
N LEU A 113 -21.14 8.24 -23.75
CA LEU A 113 -20.65 7.05 -23.06
C LEU A 113 -20.94 5.79 -23.87
N ARG A 114 -22.17 5.66 -24.42
CA ARG A 114 -22.58 4.56 -25.31
C ARG A 114 -21.75 4.53 -26.60
N GLU A 115 -21.47 5.69 -27.19
CA GLU A 115 -20.55 5.83 -28.32
C GLU A 115 -19.12 5.41 -27.95
N PHE A 116 -18.60 5.85 -26.81
CA PHE A 116 -17.25 5.45 -26.37
C PHE A 116 -17.15 3.94 -26.14
N TYR A 117 -18.18 3.34 -25.54
CA TYR A 117 -18.29 1.90 -25.38
C TYR A 117 -18.26 1.21 -26.75
N LYS A 118 -19.17 1.56 -27.66
CA LYS A 118 -19.22 1.00 -29.03
C LYS A 118 -17.91 1.21 -29.84
N ASP A 119 -17.20 2.31 -29.62
CA ASP A 119 -15.95 2.64 -30.33
C ASP A 119 -14.77 1.75 -29.91
N TRP A 120 -14.70 1.35 -28.62
CA TRP A 120 -13.50 0.79 -28.00
C TRP A 120 -13.69 -0.54 -27.26
N TYR A 121 -14.89 -0.87 -26.77
CA TYR A 121 -15.22 -2.14 -26.13
C TYR A 121 -15.61 -3.14 -27.23
N ARG A 122 -14.59 -3.74 -27.85
CA ARG A 122 -14.74 -4.60 -29.03
C ARG A 122 -13.68 -5.73 -29.05
N PRO A 123 -13.99 -6.91 -29.60
CA PRO A 123 -13.12 -8.09 -29.49
C PRO A 123 -11.68 -7.91 -30.00
N ASP A 124 -11.44 -7.08 -31.03
CA ASP A 124 -10.08 -6.84 -31.56
C ASP A 124 -9.18 -6.01 -30.63
N LEU A 125 -9.74 -5.42 -29.57
CA LEU A 125 -9.03 -4.65 -28.54
C LEU A 125 -9.06 -5.31 -27.15
N MET A 126 -9.64 -6.51 -27.03
CA MET A 126 -9.88 -7.19 -25.75
C MET A 126 -9.00 -8.44 -25.57
N GLY A 127 -8.57 -8.66 -24.34
CA GLY A 127 -7.87 -9.89 -23.92
C GLY A 127 -8.46 -10.39 -22.60
N VAL A 128 -8.80 -11.68 -22.55
CA VAL A 128 -9.28 -12.35 -21.33
C VAL A 128 -8.15 -13.20 -20.76
N VAL A 129 -7.67 -12.84 -19.58
CA VAL A 129 -6.58 -13.53 -18.87
C VAL A 129 -7.17 -14.34 -17.71
N VAL A 130 -6.78 -15.61 -17.58
CA VAL A 130 -7.17 -16.48 -16.46
C VAL A 130 -5.93 -17.21 -15.95
N VAL A 131 -5.58 -17.03 -14.67
CA VAL A 131 -4.40 -17.65 -14.04
C VAL A 131 -4.77 -18.21 -12.67
N GLY A 132 -4.47 -19.50 -12.46
CA GLY A 132 -4.75 -20.22 -11.22
C GLY A 132 -4.71 -21.73 -11.45
N ASP A 133 -5.09 -22.50 -10.42
CA ASP A 133 -5.28 -23.94 -10.56
C ASP A 133 -6.63 -24.21 -11.24
N VAL A 134 -6.61 -24.34 -12.57
CA VAL A 134 -7.80 -24.49 -13.42
C VAL A 134 -7.60 -25.50 -14.54
N ASN A 135 -8.66 -26.22 -14.92
CA ASN A 135 -8.63 -27.06 -16.12
C ASN A 135 -8.64 -26.18 -17.39
N LYS A 136 -7.53 -26.13 -18.12
CA LYS A 136 -7.39 -25.30 -19.35
C LYS A 136 -8.51 -25.53 -20.36
N ALA A 137 -8.87 -26.79 -20.66
CA ALA A 137 -9.86 -27.10 -21.69
C ALA A 137 -11.27 -26.66 -21.29
N MET A 138 -11.61 -26.79 -20.01
CA MET A 138 -12.85 -26.24 -19.43
C MET A 138 -12.88 -24.71 -19.55
N VAL A 139 -11.81 -24.02 -19.13
CA VAL A 139 -11.72 -22.55 -19.20
C VAL A 139 -11.77 -22.05 -20.64
N GLU A 140 -11.07 -22.71 -21.57
CA GLU A 140 -11.12 -22.35 -22.99
C GLU A 140 -12.54 -22.51 -23.57
N ASN A 141 -13.25 -23.59 -23.20
CA ASN A 141 -14.65 -23.79 -23.62
C ASN A 141 -15.60 -22.76 -23.00
N LEU A 142 -15.41 -22.36 -21.75
CA LEU A 142 -16.19 -21.28 -21.12
C LEU A 142 -15.92 -19.93 -21.81
N ILE A 143 -14.65 -19.56 -22.02
CA ILE A 143 -14.28 -18.34 -22.75
C ILE A 143 -14.89 -18.34 -24.16
N ARG A 144 -14.90 -19.48 -24.87
CA ARG A 144 -15.59 -19.59 -26.16
C ARG A 144 -17.11 -19.43 -26.02
N SER A 145 -17.73 -19.99 -24.97
CA SER A 145 -19.18 -19.91 -24.76
C SER A 145 -19.65 -18.48 -24.46
N HIS A 146 -18.89 -17.73 -23.67
CA HIS A 146 -19.18 -16.33 -23.31
C HIS A 146 -18.81 -15.35 -24.44
N PHE A 147 -17.56 -15.38 -24.93
CA PHE A 147 -17.02 -14.30 -25.75
C PHE A 147 -17.12 -14.51 -27.28
N ALA A 148 -17.41 -15.73 -27.77
CA ALA A 148 -17.49 -15.96 -29.23
C ALA A 148 -18.77 -15.43 -29.90
N ALA A 149 -19.79 -15.06 -29.11
CA ALA A 149 -21.03 -14.45 -29.61
C ALA A 149 -20.91 -12.94 -29.84
N ILE A 150 -19.84 -12.30 -29.34
CA ILE A 150 -19.65 -10.85 -29.45
C ILE A 150 -19.39 -10.47 -30.92
N PRO A 151 -20.22 -9.60 -31.52
CA PRO A 151 -20.08 -9.27 -32.94
C PRO A 151 -18.79 -8.49 -33.21
N THR A 152 -18.07 -8.88 -34.27
CA THR A 152 -16.97 -8.08 -34.81
C THR A 152 -17.47 -6.70 -35.22
N ALA A 153 -16.80 -5.65 -34.79
CA ALA A 153 -17.17 -4.28 -35.13
C ALA A 153 -17.09 -4.06 -36.66
N LEU A 154 -18.19 -3.57 -37.24
CA LEU A 154 -18.24 -3.14 -38.65
C LEU A 154 -17.65 -1.73 -38.77
N ASP A 155 -16.72 -1.55 -39.72
CA ASP A 155 -15.90 -0.35 -39.90
C ASP A 155 -15.29 0.20 -38.57
N PRO A 156 -14.42 -0.60 -37.91
CA PRO A 156 -13.90 -0.26 -36.59
C PRO A 156 -12.97 0.95 -36.65
N LYS A 157 -13.26 1.97 -35.84
CA LYS A 157 -12.41 3.18 -35.72
C LYS A 157 -10.94 2.77 -35.44
N PRO A 158 -9.97 3.22 -36.25
CA PRO A 158 -8.56 2.90 -36.03
C PRO A 158 -8.10 3.32 -34.63
N ARG A 159 -7.42 2.42 -33.89
CA ARG A 159 -6.86 2.77 -32.58
C ARG A 159 -5.65 3.70 -32.77
N PRO A 160 -5.70 4.96 -32.34
CA PRO A 160 -4.58 5.88 -32.50
C PRO A 160 -3.46 5.52 -31.53
N VAL A 161 -2.22 5.70 -31.96
CA VAL A 161 -1.04 5.70 -31.10
C VAL A 161 -0.58 7.14 -30.92
N PHE A 162 -0.47 7.60 -29.69
CA PHE A 162 0.00 8.95 -29.38
C PHE A 162 1.46 8.89 -28.96
N THR A 163 2.32 9.64 -29.65
CA THR A 163 3.73 9.83 -29.30
C THR A 163 3.89 10.97 -28.30
N VAL A 164 4.92 10.89 -27.46
CA VAL A 164 5.46 12.08 -26.79
C VAL A 164 6.57 12.65 -27.66
N PRO A 165 6.49 13.91 -28.15
CA PRO A 165 7.56 14.49 -28.95
C PRO A 165 8.88 14.54 -28.16
N ASP A 166 9.98 14.21 -28.83
CA ASP A 166 11.32 14.58 -28.38
C ASP A 166 11.44 16.12 -28.38
N ARG A 167 12.31 16.65 -27.52
CA ARG A 167 12.60 18.09 -27.46
C ARG A 167 14.09 18.33 -27.73
N PRO A 168 14.61 17.92 -28.91
CA PRO A 168 16.02 18.08 -29.26
C PRO A 168 16.39 19.57 -29.22
N GLY A 169 17.55 19.88 -28.64
CA GLY A 169 17.98 21.26 -28.41
C GLY A 169 17.35 21.94 -27.20
N THR A 170 16.35 21.34 -26.53
CA THR A 170 16.04 21.75 -25.16
C THR A 170 17.04 21.11 -24.21
N GLY A 171 17.79 21.95 -23.50
CA GLY A 171 18.64 21.54 -22.39
C GLY A 171 17.79 21.19 -21.16
N THR A 172 18.30 21.52 -19.98
CA THR A 172 17.55 21.28 -18.75
C THR A 172 16.47 22.33 -18.54
N VAL A 173 15.22 21.90 -18.44
CA VAL A 173 14.09 22.69 -17.94
C VAL A 173 14.13 22.67 -16.41
N TYR A 174 14.00 23.83 -15.79
CA TYR A 174 13.93 23.99 -14.34
C TYR A 174 12.52 24.44 -13.96
N THR A 175 12.01 24.02 -12.81
CA THR A 175 10.78 24.58 -12.25
C THR A 175 10.65 24.34 -10.74
N THR A 176 9.81 25.15 -10.08
CA THR A 176 9.48 25.01 -8.66
C THR A 176 7.97 25.00 -8.46
N ILE A 177 7.45 23.88 -7.97
CA ILE A 177 6.05 23.68 -7.60
C ILE A 177 5.91 23.80 -6.09
N THR A 178 4.86 24.48 -5.66
CA THR A 178 4.55 24.71 -4.25
C THR A 178 3.08 24.40 -3.97
N ASP A 179 2.80 23.93 -2.77
CA ASP A 179 1.47 23.54 -2.31
C ASP A 179 1.30 23.74 -0.79
N PRO A 180 0.16 24.26 -0.29
CA PRO A 180 -0.02 24.57 1.13
C PRO A 180 -0.21 23.35 2.05
N GLU A 181 -0.54 22.17 1.53
CA GLU A 181 -0.71 20.94 2.33
C GLU A 181 0.48 19.97 2.18
N ALA A 182 1.45 20.26 1.30
CA ALA A 182 2.67 19.48 1.15
C ALA A 182 3.53 19.49 2.43
N THR A 183 4.15 18.35 2.74
CA THR A 183 4.87 18.14 4.00
C THR A 183 6.39 18.13 3.86
N SER A 184 6.93 18.08 2.65
CA SER A 184 8.38 17.97 2.45
C SER A 184 8.83 18.59 1.16
N THR A 185 10.06 19.11 1.16
CA THR A 185 10.73 19.53 -0.07
C THR A 185 11.39 18.31 -0.72
N ARG A 186 11.08 18.06 -1.99
CA ARG A 186 11.76 17.07 -2.81
C ARG A 186 12.32 17.68 -4.10
N ILE A 187 13.35 17.04 -4.61
CA ILE A 187 13.94 17.30 -5.91
C ILE A 187 13.58 16.10 -6.79
N ASP A 188 12.87 16.34 -7.89
CA ASP A 188 12.57 15.36 -8.93
C ASP A 188 13.38 15.72 -10.18
N ILE A 189 14.39 14.91 -10.50
CA ILE A 189 15.10 14.98 -11.78
C ILE A 189 14.50 13.90 -12.67
N SER A 190 14.10 14.26 -13.89
CA SER A 190 13.49 13.35 -14.86
C SER A 190 14.07 13.59 -16.25
N VAL A 191 14.66 12.57 -16.85
CA VAL A 191 15.13 12.58 -18.24
C VAL A 191 14.20 11.69 -19.06
N ARG A 192 13.50 12.27 -20.04
CA ARG A 192 12.64 11.51 -20.96
C ARG A 192 13.45 10.99 -22.13
N MET A 193 13.09 9.83 -22.65
CA MET A 193 13.58 9.29 -23.92
C MET A 193 12.47 8.51 -24.64
N PRO A 194 12.53 8.31 -25.97
CA PRO A 194 11.64 7.40 -26.67
C PRO A 194 11.61 6.01 -26.01
N ALA A 195 10.43 5.38 -25.94
CA ALA A 195 10.35 4.01 -25.45
C ALA A 195 11.09 3.07 -26.41
N ARG A 196 12.05 2.31 -25.86
CA ARG A 196 12.92 1.42 -26.61
C ARG A 196 12.28 0.04 -26.68
N ARG A 197 12.41 -0.63 -27.82
CA ARG A 197 11.86 -1.97 -28.00
C ARG A 197 12.51 -2.94 -27.00
N PHE A 198 11.69 -3.80 -26.40
CA PHE A 198 12.12 -4.83 -25.46
C PHE A 198 11.49 -6.16 -25.91
N VAL A 199 12.13 -6.86 -26.85
CA VAL A 199 11.61 -8.15 -27.39
C VAL A 199 12.69 -9.20 -27.66
N THR A 200 13.97 -8.81 -27.62
CA THR A 200 15.10 -9.68 -27.96
C THR A 200 15.91 -10.05 -26.72
N ILE A 201 16.69 -11.12 -26.84
CA ILE A 201 17.66 -11.54 -25.82
C ILE A 201 18.68 -10.42 -25.52
N GLY A 202 19.02 -9.60 -26.52
CA GLY A 202 19.87 -8.41 -26.34
C GLY A 202 19.21 -7.29 -25.53
N ASP A 203 17.90 -7.09 -25.71
CA ASP A 203 17.13 -6.15 -24.88
C ASP A 203 17.05 -6.64 -23.42
N TYR A 204 16.87 -7.95 -23.22
CA TYR A 204 16.91 -8.55 -21.88
C TYR A 204 18.28 -8.31 -21.21
N ARG A 205 19.40 -8.57 -21.90
CA ARG A 205 20.74 -8.25 -21.38
C ARG A 205 20.85 -6.77 -21.01
N ARG A 206 20.45 -5.85 -21.90
CA ARG A 206 20.46 -4.40 -21.64
C ARG A 206 19.75 -4.08 -20.33
N SER A 207 18.57 -4.66 -20.09
CA SER A 207 17.82 -4.43 -18.85
C SER A 207 18.54 -4.92 -17.58
N ILE A 208 19.37 -5.97 -17.65
CA ILE A 208 20.21 -6.39 -16.51
C ILE A 208 21.27 -5.32 -16.23
N VAL A 209 21.95 -4.80 -17.25
CA VAL A 209 22.98 -3.75 -17.09
C VAL A 209 22.35 -2.45 -16.54
N GLU A 210 21.17 -2.07 -17.04
CA GLU A 210 20.46 -0.87 -16.57
C GLU A 210 19.93 -1.03 -15.13
N ARG A 211 19.38 -2.19 -14.75
CA ARG A 211 19.00 -2.48 -13.34
C ARG A 211 20.21 -2.48 -12.41
N LEU A 212 21.33 -3.08 -12.81
CA LEU A 212 22.58 -3.04 -12.04
C LEU A 212 23.06 -1.59 -11.85
N PHE A 213 23.06 -0.77 -12.90
CA PHE A 213 23.45 0.64 -12.80
C PHE A 213 22.56 1.41 -11.82
N GLY A 214 21.24 1.28 -11.94
CA GLY A 214 20.28 1.96 -11.06
C GLY A 214 20.41 1.54 -9.59
N ALA A 215 20.66 0.26 -9.32
CA ALA A 215 20.94 -0.25 -7.99
C ALA A 215 22.25 0.30 -7.42
N LEU A 216 23.34 0.30 -8.20
CA LEU A 216 24.66 0.79 -7.80
C LEU A 216 24.65 2.29 -7.45
N LEU A 217 24.03 3.13 -8.28
CA LEU A 217 23.89 4.56 -7.99
C LEU A 217 22.99 4.79 -6.76
N SER A 218 21.88 4.05 -6.63
CA SER A 218 21.01 4.14 -5.46
C SER A 218 21.70 3.67 -4.17
N ALA A 219 22.61 2.68 -4.23
CA ALA A 219 23.39 2.24 -3.08
C ALA A 219 24.36 3.33 -2.58
N ARG A 220 25.06 4.03 -3.48
CA ARG A 220 25.92 5.18 -3.11
C ARG A 220 25.11 6.35 -2.53
N LEU A 221 23.94 6.63 -3.11
CA LEU A 221 23.02 7.65 -2.59
C LEU A 221 22.50 7.25 -1.19
N GLY A 222 22.21 5.97 -0.95
CA GLY A 222 21.91 5.43 0.36
C GLY A 222 23.02 5.66 1.38
N GLU A 223 24.27 5.35 1.02
CA GLU A 223 25.45 5.60 1.87
C GLU A 223 25.61 7.08 2.22
N ILE A 224 25.39 8.00 1.26
CA ILE A 224 25.40 9.46 1.50
C ILE A 224 24.27 9.87 2.47
N SER A 225 23.06 9.33 2.33
CA SER A 225 21.92 9.65 3.20
C SER A 225 22.08 9.17 4.65
N SER A 226 23.01 8.24 4.89
CA SER A 226 23.34 7.69 6.20
C SER A 226 24.45 8.47 6.94
N GLN A 227 25.04 9.52 6.33
CA GLN A 227 26.14 10.28 6.90
C GLN A 227 25.67 11.52 7.70
N PRO A 228 26.45 12.02 8.66
CA PRO A 228 26.18 13.29 9.35
C PRO A 228 26.01 14.47 8.40
N ASN A 229 25.08 15.36 8.72
CA ASN A 229 24.76 16.54 7.90
C ASN A 229 24.31 16.22 6.46
N ALA A 230 23.78 15.00 6.22
CA ALA A 230 23.38 14.51 4.91
C ALA A 230 22.61 15.57 4.08
N PRO A 231 22.93 15.71 2.79
CA PRO A 231 22.31 16.71 1.91
C PRO A 231 20.83 16.38 1.58
N PHE A 232 20.44 15.11 1.74
CA PHE A 232 19.09 14.58 1.58
C PHE A 232 18.83 13.46 2.61
N LEU A 233 17.57 13.26 2.98
CA LEU A 233 17.11 12.21 3.89
C LEU A 233 17.08 10.83 3.21
N ARG A 234 16.77 10.82 1.91
CA ARG A 234 16.75 9.66 1.01
C ARG A 234 16.95 10.17 -0.41
N ALA A 235 17.72 9.44 -1.21
CA ALA A 235 17.75 9.62 -2.66
C ALA A 235 17.88 8.27 -3.37
N GLN A 236 17.31 8.16 -4.57
CA GLN A 236 17.33 6.94 -5.39
C GLN A 236 17.17 7.28 -6.88
N THR A 237 17.51 6.34 -7.75
CA THR A 237 17.32 6.45 -9.20
C THR A 237 16.64 5.20 -9.78
N ASP A 238 15.89 5.36 -10.86
CA ASP A 238 15.24 4.26 -11.59
C ASP A 238 15.02 4.61 -13.07
N ARG A 239 14.79 3.62 -13.93
CA ARG A 239 14.53 3.77 -15.37
C ARG A 239 13.43 2.81 -15.83
N GLY A 240 12.34 3.35 -16.38
CA GLY A 240 11.20 2.55 -16.86
C GLY A 240 10.28 3.33 -17.80
N LEU A 241 9.15 2.71 -18.18
CA LEU A 241 8.13 3.36 -19.00
C LEU A 241 7.42 4.49 -18.23
N LEU A 242 7.16 5.59 -18.94
CA LEU A 242 6.33 6.72 -18.48
C LEU A 242 4.92 6.67 -19.09
N VAL A 243 4.85 6.36 -20.39
CA VAL A 243 3.64 6.10 -21.19
C VAL A 243 4.04 5.14 -22.34
N ARG A 244 3.09 4.58 -23.10
CA ARG A 244 3.36 3.56 -24.15
C ARG A 244 4.46 3.92 -25.16
N THR A 245 4.76 5.20 -25.40
CA THR A 245 5.80 5.66 -26.35
C THR A 245 7.02 6.33 -25.72
N ALA A 246 7.11 6.46 -24.39
CA ALA A 246 8.22 7.15 -23.74
C ALA A 246 8.69 6.44 -22.47
N GLU A 247 10.01 6.33 -22.30
CA GLU A 247 10.67 5.97 -21.05
C GLU A 247 11.08 7.25 -20.28
N VAL A 248 11.31 7.09 -18.98
CA VAL A 248 11.90 8.10 -18.12
C VAL A 248 12.99 7.49 -17.24
N THR A 249 14.12 8.19 -17.13
CA THR A 249 15.06 7.98 -16.02
C THR A 249 14.77 9.00 -14.94
N THR A 250 14.53 8.55 -13.71
CA THR A 250 14.26 9.40 -12.56
C THR A 250 15.45 9.40 -11.60
N LEU A 251 15.71 10.54 -10.96
CA LEU A 251 16.62 10.67 -9.83
C LEU A 251 15.95 11.61 -8.82
N VAL A 252 15.48 11.04 -7.72
CA VAL A 252 14.62 11.72 -6.74
C VAL A 252 15.33 11.82 -5.40
N ALA A 253 15.21 12.98 -4.73
CA ALA A 253 15.74 13.18 -3.38
C ALA A 253 14.78 13.95 -2.47
N LEU A 254 14.65 13.48 -1.22
CA LEU A 254 13.93 14.14 -0.14
C LEU A 254 14.89 15.04 0.64
N VAL A 255 14.66 16.35 0.72
CA VAL A 255 15.60 17.32 1.31
C VAL A 255 14.97 18.13 2.45
N PRO A 256 15.78 18.67 3.39
CA PRO A 256 15.32 19.73 4.30
C PRO A 256 14.77 20.95 3.53
N PRO A 257 13.93 21.80 4.14
CA PRO A 257 13.36 22.97 3.46
C PRO A 257 14.39 23.92 2.81
N ASN A 258 15.53 24.14 3.48
CA ASN A 258 16.68 24.90 2.97
C ASN A 258 17.75 24.01 2.29
N GLY A 259 17.41 22.75 1.99
CA GLY A 259 18.33 21.72 1.53
C GLY A 259 18.55 21.67 0.02
N VAL A 260 17.69 22.32 -0.78
CA VAL A 260 17.64 22.14 -2.25
C VAL A 260 19.00 22.28 -2.93
N GLU A 261 19.76 23.34 -2.65
CA GLU A 261 21.08 23.52 -3.27
C GLU A 261 22.09 22.46 -2.84
N ARG A 262 22.07 22.01 -1.57
CA ARG A 262 22.94 20.93 -1.07
C ARG A 262 22.54 19.58 -1.67
N GLY A 263 21.24 19.32 -1.80
CA GLY A 263 20.68 18.15 -2.47
C GLY A 263 21.12 18.07 -3.93
N LEU A 264 20.84 19.12 -4.72
CA LEU A 264 21.30 19.24 -6.11
C LEU A 264 22.82 19.07 -6.21
N THR A 265 23.57 19.74 -5.33
CA THR A 265 25.05 19.63 -5.30
C THR A 265 25.48 18.18 -5.14
N SER A 266 24.92 17.46 -4.17
CA SER A 266 25.33 16.08 -3.88
C SER A 266 24.84 15.07 -4.93
N LEU A 267 23.64 15.24 -5.46
CA LEU A 267 23.09 14.38 -6.52
C LEU A 267 23.97 14.46 -7.77
N PHE A 268 24.26 15.67 -8.24
CA PHE A 268 25.11 15.87 -9.40
C PHE A 268 26.59 15.58 -9.10
N THR A 269 27.03 15.65 -7.83
CA THR A 269 28.38 15.22 -7.45
C THR A 269 28.54 13.73 -7.66
N GLU A 270 27.57 12.91 -7.22
CA GLU A 270 27.67 11.46 -7.39
C GLU A 270 27.45 11.03 -8.85
N VAL A 271 26.48 11.62 -9.56
CA VAL A 271 26.30 11.39 -11.00
C VAL A 271 27.59 11.73 -11.78
N THR A 272 28.20 12.90 -11.50
CA THR A 272 29.45 13.31 -12.17
C THR A 272 30.64 12.44 -11.75
N ARG A 273 30.69 11.98 -10.49
CA ARG A 273 31.70 11.03 -10.01
C ARG A 273 31.61 9.69 -10.74
N VAL A 274 30.41 9.12 -10.88
CA VAL A 274 30.20 7.89 -11.67
C VAL A 274 30.52 8.12 -13.15
N ALA A 275 30.12 9.27 -13.74
CA ALA A 275 30.44 9.58 -15.15
C ALA A 275 31.93 9.82 -15.46
N ARG A 276 32.75 10.12 -14.44
CA ARG A 276 34.21 10.33 -14.57
C ARG A 276 35.05 9.14 -14.12
N PHE A 277 34.65 8.44 -13.06
CA PHE A 277 35.44 7.39 -12.40
C PHE A 277 34.74 6.03 -12.34
N GLY A 278 33.43 5.98 -12.54
CA GLY A 278 32.61 4.77 -12.50
C GLY A 278 32.38 4.17 -11.11
N PHE A 279 31.90 2.93 -11.13
CA PHE A 279 31.85 2.01 -9.99
C PHE A 279 33.17 1.26 -9.83
N THR A 280 33.37 0.66 -8.66
CA THR A 280 34.45 -0.31 -8.41
C THR A 280 34.01 -1.73 -8.76
N GLN A 281 34.98 -2.64 -8.87
CA GLN A 281 34.69 -4.07 -9.04
C GLN A 281 33.99 -4.68 -7.81
N THR A 282 34.24 -4.17 -6.59
CA THR A 282 33.59 -4.68 -5.37
C THR A 282 32.11 -4.32 -5.33
N GLU A 283 31.74 -3.10 -5.75
CA GLU A 283 30.34 -2.68 -5.89
C GLU A 283 29.60 -3.54 -6.91
N VAL A 284 30.13 -3.69 -8.13
CA VAL A 284 29.48 -4.51 -9.18
C VAL A 284 29.37 -5.97 -8.78
N THR A 285 30.39 -6.54 -8.12
CA THR A 285 30.33 -7.93 -7.63
C THR A 285 29.23 -8.11 -6.58
N ARG A 286 29.05 -7.12 -5.70
CA ARG A 286 28.02 -7.12 -4.65
C ARG A 286 26.61 -7.08 -5.24
N GLU A 287 26.32 -6.17 -6.16
CA GLU A 287 24.97 -6.05 -6.74
C GLU A 287 24.62 -7.19 -7.73
N LYS A 288 25.62 -7.81 -8.35
CA LYS A 288 25.43 -9.08 -9.08
C LYS A 288 24.95 -10.21 -8.15
N LEU A 289 25.52 -10.35 -6.96
CA LEU A 289 25.10 -11.36 -5.98
C LEU A 289 23.66 -11.10 -5.49
N ASN A 290 23.32 -9.84 -5.21
CA ASN A 290 21.95 -9.45 -4.82
C ASN A 290 20.93 -9.77 -5.94
N THR A 291 21.26 -9.45 -7.19
CA THR A 291 20.42 -9.73 -8.38
C THR A 291 20.24 -11.23 -8.60
N GLN A 292 21.33 -12.00 -8.52
CA GLN A 292 21.33 -13.45 -8.69
C GLN A 292 20.48 -14.12 -7.61
N LEU A 293 20.61 -13.71 -6.34
CA LEU A 293 19.86 -14.26 -5.21
C LEU A 293 18.33 -14.09 -5.37
N TYR A 294 17.89 -12.93 -5.88
CA TYR A 294 16.47 -12.70 -6.18
C TYR A 294 15.92 -13.73 -7.18
N LEU A 295 16.65 -13.96 -8.28
CA LEU A 295 16.24 -14.88 -9.33
C LEU A 295 16.39 -16.36 -8.91
N GLU A 296 17.37 -16.70 -8.07
CA GLU A 296 17.49 -18.03 -7.44
C GLU A 296 16.25 -18.37 -6.60
N ARG A 297 15.80 -17.43 -5.75
CA ARG A 297 14.58 -17.60 -4.96
C ARG A 297 13.33 -17.70 -5.86
N ALA A 298 13.19 -16.83 -6.85
CA ALA A 298 12.05 -16.89 -7.78
C ALA A 298 12.01 -18.22 -8.57
N MET A 299 13.16 -18.74 -9.00
CA MET A 299 13.27 -20.03 -9.70
C MET A 299 12.99 -21.24 -8.78
N ALA A 300 13.36 -21.15 -7.49
CA ALA A 300 13.00 -22.15 -6.48
C ALA A 300 11.50 -22.13 -6.16
N GLU A 301 10.92 -20.94 -6.02
CA GLU A 301 9.52 -20.74 -5.65
C GLU A 301 8.50 -20.84 -6.80
N ARG A 302 8.94 -21.00 -8.06
CA ARG A 302 8.06 -20.94 -9.25
C ARG A 302 6.79 -21.82 -9.18
N GLU A 303 6.87 -23.00 -8.55
CA GLU A 303 5.76 -23.95 -8.38
C GLU A 303 4.81 -23.57 -7.22
N LYS A 304 5.09 -22.43 -6.57
CA LYS A 304 4.46 -21.82 -5.39
C LYS A 304 4.37 -20.29 -5.53
N SER A 305 4.51 -19.76 -6.76
CA SER A 305 4.23 -18.37 -7.08
C SER A 305 2.73 -18.09 -7.00
N ASP A 306 2.38 -16.88 -6.55
CA ASP A 306 1.00 -16.41 -6.50
C ASP A 306 0.52 -16.03 -7.92
N SER A 307 -0.78 -16.19 -8.23
CA SER A 307 -1.28 -16.02 -9.60
C SER A 307 -1.36 -14.57 -10.08
N GLY A 308 -1.39 -13.59 -9.15
CA GLY A 308 -1.48 -12.16 -9.46
C GLY A 308 -0.34 -11.65 -10.36
N PRO A 309 0.93 -11.73 -9.92
CA PRO A 309 2.07 -11.28 -10.73
C PRO A 309 2.15 -11.91 -12.13
N LEU A 310 1.71 -13.18 -12.26
CA LEU A 310 1.63 -13.88 -13.55
C LEU A 310 0.48 -13.35 -14.41
N ALA A 311 -0.67 -13.00 -13.83
CA ALA A 311 -1.74 -12.31 -14.53
C ALA A 311 -1.29 -10.91 -15.00
N ASP A 312 -0.58 -10.17 -14.15
CA ASP A 312 0.01 -8.86 -14.50
C ASP A 312 0.99 -8.98 -15.68
N GLU A 313 1.81 -10.03 -15.72
CA GLU A 313 2.68 -10.36 -16.87
C GLU A 313 1.89 -10.57 -18.16
N TYR A 314 0.81 -11.36 -18.15
CA TYR A 314 -0.05 -11.55 -19.33
C TYR A 314 -0.78 -10.25 -19.74
N VAL A 315 -1.19 -9.40 -18.80
CA VAL A 315 -1.80 -8.09 -19.09
C VAL A 315 -0.77 -7.17 -19.76
N ARG A 316 0.46 -7.06 -19.23
CA ARG A 316 1.52 -6.24 -19.86
C ARG A 316 1.96 -6.81 -21.20
N ASN A 317 1.94 -8.12 -21.39
CA ASN A 317 2.12 -8.75 -22.71
C ASN A 317 1.05 -8.27 -23.71
N PHE A 318 -0.22 -8.29 -23.33
CA PHE A 318 -1.32 -7.87 -24.21
C PHE A 318 -1.30 -6.36 -24.51
N ILE A 319 -1.08 -5.51 -23.50
CA ILE A 319 -1.21 -4.05 -23.59
C ILE A 319 0.06 -3.35 -24.13
N HIS A 320 1.24 -3.90 -23.85
CA HIS A 320 2.54 -3.30 -24.17
C HIS A 320 3.46 -4.17 -25.04
N ASN A 321 3.07 -5.41 -25.37
CA ASN A 321 3.94 -6.40 -26.01
C ASN A 321 5.21 -6.70 -25.17
N GLU A 322 5.08 -6.69 -23.85
CA GLU A 322 6.14 -7.13 -22.93
C GLU A 322 6.38 -8.66 -23.08
N PRO A 323 7.61 -9.14 -23.29
CA PRO A 323 7.88 -10.57 -23.39
C PRO A 323 7.67 -11.27 -22.05
N ILE A 324 7.02 -12.43 -22.12
CA ILE A 324 6.68 -13.28 -20.97
C ILE A 324 7.37 -14.65 -21.08
N PRO A 325 8.72 -14.71 -21.06
CA PRO A 325 9.45 -15.97 -21.24
C PRO A 325 9.45 -16.84 -19.98
N GLY A 326 9.01 -16.30 -18.84
CA GLY A 326 8.90 -16.98 -17.56
C GLY A 326 10.24 -17.19 -16.85
N ILE A 327 10.18 -17.31 -15.51
CA ILE A 327 11.36 -17.32 -14.63
C ILE A 327 12.41 -18.39 -14.98
N VAL A 328 12.02 -19.53 -15.55
CA VAL A 328 12.96 -20.58 -15.99
C VAL A 328 13.92 -20.06 -17.07
N TYR A 329 13.41 -19.29 -18.03
CA TYR A 329 14.19 -18.72 -19.12
C TYR A 329 14.96 -17.48 -18.66
N GLU A 330 14.33 -16.61 -17.87
CA GLU A 330 14.96 -15.43 -17.28
C GLU A 330 16.14 -15.76 -16.37
N TYR A 331 15.98 -16.80 -15.54
CA TYR A 331 17.04 -17.36 -14.71
C TYR A 331 18.19 -17.89 -15.55
N GLY A 332 17.90 -18.65 -16.62
CA GLY A 332 18.92 -19.12 -17.56
C GLY A 332 19.66 -17.98 -18.28
N LEU A 333 18.94 -16.93 -18.71
CA LEU A 333 19.56 -15.74 -19.28
C LEU A 333 20.40 -14.95 -18.26
N SER A 334 19.98 -14.86 -16.99
CA SER A 334 20.78 -14.24 -15.93
C SER A 334 22.03 -15.06 -15.62
N GLN A 335 21.90 -16.38 -15.44
CA GLN A 335 23.06 -17.27 -15.21
C GLN A 335 24.09 -17.15 -16.32
N ARG A 336 23.66 -16.91 -17.56
CA ARG A 336 24.55 -16.63 -18.69
C ARG A 336 25.15 -15.22 -18.64
N PHE A 337 24.31 -14.18 -18.60
CA PHE A 337 24.76 -12.81 -18.83
C PHE A 337 25.31 -12.10 -17.59
N THR A 338 24.80 -12.39 -16.38
CA THR A 338 25.27 -11.75 -15.15
C THR A 338 26.76 -12.01 -14.90
N PRO A 339 27.35 -13.19 -15.17
CA PRO A 339 28.80 -13.37 -15.20
C PRO A 339 29.48 -12.50 -16.27
N GLU A 340 29.00 -12.54 -17.51
CA GLU A 340 29.58 -11.84 -18.69
C GLU A 340 29.58 -10.31 -18.57
N ILE A 341 28.68 -9.69 -17.80
CA ILE A 341 28.55 -8.22 -17.72
C ILE A 341 29.81 -7.61 -17.09
N THR A 342 30.50 -6.72 -17.80
CA THR A 342 31.78 -6.16 -17.33
C THR A 342 31.60 -4.86 -16.52
N LEU A 343 32.59 -4.52 -15.69
CA LEU A 343 32.63 -3.21 -15.03
C LEU A 343 32.62 -2.05 -16.04
N ALA A 344 33.29 -2.21 -17.17
CA ALA A 344 33.32 -1.22 -18.25
C ALA A 344 31.94 -1.04 -18.92
N GLU A 345 31.20 -2.14 -19.11
CA GLU A 345 29.84 -2.14 -19.68
C GLU A 345 28.83 -1.43 -18.77
N VAL A 346 28.90 -1.65 -17.45
CA VAL A 346 28.09 -0.89 -16.48
C VAL A 346 28.51 0.59 -16.46
N ASN A 347 29.80 0.88 -16.37
CA ASN A 347 30.30 2.26 -16.30
C ASN A 347 30.04 3.08 -17.59
N ALA A 348 29.84 2.42 -18.74
CA ALA A 348 29.49 3.10 -19.98
C ALA A 348 28.14 3.84 -19.91
N LEU A 349 27.14 3.28 -19.20
CA LEU A 349 25.82 3.91 -19.04
C LEU A 349 25.85 5.24 -18.28
N ALA A 350 26.95 5.57 -17.57
CA ALA A 350 27.01 6.70 -16.65
C ALA A 350 26.76 8.07 -17.30
N ARG A 351 27.09 8.22 -18.59
CA ARG A 351 26.86 9.47 -19.35
C ARG A 351 25.43 9.58 -19.85
N ASP A 352 24.79 8.45 -20.12
CA ASP A 352 23.45 8.34 -20.70
C ASP A 352 22.37 8.17 -19.62
N TRP A 353 22.74 8.16 -18.34
CA TRP A 353 21.79 8.01 -17.22
C TRP A 353 21.11 9.33 -16.86
N VAL A 354 21.86 10.42 -16.69
CA VAL A 354 21.31 11.76 -16.40
C VAL A 354 21.95 12.84 -17.30
N PRO A 355 21.77 12.76 -18.63
CA PRO A 355 22.24 13.78 -19.57
C PRO A 355 21.63 15.16 -19.31
N ASP A 356 22.15 16.18 -19.98
CA ASP A 356 21.79 17.59 -19.82
C ASP A 356 20.60 18.08 -20.67
N HIS A 357 20.21 17.30 -21.67
CA HIS A 357 19.10 17.53 -22.60
C HIS A 357 17.85 16.73 -22.25
N ASP A 358 16.69 17.24 -22.67
CA ASP A 358 15.33 16.72 -22.39
C ASP A 358 15.09 16.33 -20.91
N ARG A 359 15.77 17.05 -20.03
CA ARG A 359 15.80 16.87 -18.57
C ARG A 359 14.91 17.92 -17.90
N LEU A 360 13.97 17.47 -17.07
CA LEU A 360 13.28 18.31 -16.10
C LEU A 360 13.99 18.22 -14.74
N VAL A 361 14.26 19.36 -14.12
CA VAL A 361 14.66 19.49 -12.71
C VAL A 361 13.55 20.26 -12.01
N LEU A 362 12.76 19.54 -11.22
CA LEU A 362 11.57 20.05 -10.54
C LEU A 362 11.79 20.01 -9.03
N VAL A 363 11.47 21.11 -8.34
CA VAL A 363 11.44 21.15 -6.88
C VAL A 363 9.99 21.25 -6.44
N ALA A 364 9.50 20.25 -5.71
CA ALA A 364 8.17 20.29 -5.09
C ALA A 364 8.32 20.55 -3.59
N ALA A 365 7.59 21.52 -3.04
CA ALA A 365 7.80 22.01 -1.68
C ALA A 365 6.52 22.54 -0.98
N PRO A 366 6.52 22.66 0.36
CA PRO A 366 5.48 23.38 1.10
C PRO A 366 5.44 24.86 0.71
N GLU A 367 4.24 25.42 0.50
CA GLU A 367 4.03 26.83 0.09
C GLU A 367 4.71 27.83 1.05
N LYS A 368 4.68 27.55 2.36
CA LYS A 368 5.32 28.41 3.38
C LYS A 368 6.85 28.47 3.24
N ASP A 369 7.47 27.45 2.65
CA ASP A 369 8.91 27.34 2.50
C ASP A 369 9.40 27.99 1.19
N ARG A 370 8.51 28.56 0.36
CA ARG A 370 8.80 29.24 -0.93
C ARG A 370 9.99 30.19 -0.86
N ALA A 371 10.14 30.94 0.23
CA ALA A 371 11.22 31.91 0.41
C ALA A 371 12.61 31.29 0.64
N LEU A 372 12.70 29.97 0.88
CA LEU A 372 13.93 29.21 1.05
C LEU A 372 14.39 28.51 -0.25
N LEU A 373 13.56 28.52 -1.29
CA LEU A 373 13.78 27.76 -2.52
C LEU A 373 14.66 28.56 -3.50
N PRO A 374 15.67 27.95 -4.13
CA PRO A 374 16.49 28.61 -5.15
C PRO A 374 15.65 28.93 -6.40
N THR A 375 16.02 30.00 -7.10
CA THR A 375 15.47 30.30 -8.43
C THR A 375 15.94 29.28 -9.47
N GLU A 376 15.21 29.15 -10.58
CA GLU A 376 15.55 28.28 -11.70
C GLU A 376 16.98 28.53 -12.21
N ALA A 377 17.37 29.81 -12.37
CA ALA A 377 18.73 30.21 -12.74
C ALA A 377 19.78 29.81 -11.67
N ARG A 378 19.42 29.83 -10.38
CA ARG A 378 20.31 29.40 -9.29
C ARG A 378 20.47 27.87 -9.26
N MET A 379 19.40 27.11 -9.50
CA MET A 379 19.48 25.66 -9.67
C MET A 379 20.39 25.27 -10.84
N ALA A 380 20.26 25.95 -11.99
CA ALA A 380 21.14 25.76 -13.14
C ALA A 380 22.62 26.05 -12.81
N ALA A 381 22.89 27.15 -12.09
CA ALA A 381 24.23 27.51 -11.66
C ALA A 381 24.85 26.48 -10.69
N VAL A 382 24.07 25.93 -9.76
CA VAL A 382 24.52 24.88 -8.82
C VAL A 382 24.91 23.60 -9.56
N ILE A 383 24.07 23.12 -10.48
CA ILE A 383 24.36 21.91 -11.27
C ILE A 383 25.61 22.11 -12.13
N LYS A 384 25.73 23.26 -12.82
CA LYS A 384 26.91 23.56 -13.64
C LYS A 384 28.19 23.60 -12.80
N ALA A 385 28.18 24.30 -11.66
CA ALA A 385 29.36 24.41 -10.80
C ALA A 385 29.91 23.04 -10.35
N VAL A 386 29.04 22.06 -10.12
CA VAL A 386 29.44 20.68 -9.80
C VAL A 386 29.98 19.93 -11.02
N THR A 387 29.38 20.14 -12.19
CA THR A 387 29.83 19.54 -13.45
C THR A 387 31.24 19.98 -13.83
N ASP A 388 31.60 21.24 -13.49
CA ASP A 388 32.92 21.84 -13.72
C ASP A 388 33.94 21.57 -12.58
N ALA A 389 33.49 21.19 -11.39
CA ALA A 389 34.35 21.05 -10.19
C ALA A 389 35.38 19.89 -10.28
N PRO A 390 36.55 19.99 -9.62
CA PRO A 390 37.41 18.82 -9.40
C PRO A 390 36.74 17.83 -8.44
N LEU A 391 36.83 16.54 -8.76
CA LEU A 391 36.23 15.45 -7.98
C LEU A 391 37.24 14.32 -7.78
N THR A 392 37.11 13.59 -6.67
CA THR A 392 37.82 12.34 -6.41
C THR A 392 36.93 11.13 -6.69
N ALA A 393 37.55 9.99 -7.00
CA ALA A 393 36.89 8.70 -7.10
C ALA A 393 36.28 8.26 -5.74
N TYR A 394 35.25 7.42 -5.80
CA TYR A 394 34.70 6.74 -4.62
C TYR A 394 35.65 5.65 -4.13
N VAL A 395 35.62 5.36 -2.82
CA VAL A 395 36.44 4.33 -2.17
C VAL A 395 35.51 3.38 -1.44
N ASP A 396 35.24 2.21 -2.03
CA ASP A 396 34.39 1.19 -1.39
C ASP A 396 35.10 0.61 -0.16
N THR A 397 34.73 1.09 1.02
CA THR A 397 35.19 0.50 2.28
C THR A 397 34.42 -0.79 2.52
N VAL A 398 35.11 -1.92 2.36
CA VAL A 398 34.59 -3.29 2.57
C VAL A 398 35.28 -3.91 3.77
N SER A 399 34.52 -4.64 4.61
CA SER A 399 35.09 -5.43 5.71
C SER A 399 35.02 -6.92 5.38
N ASN A 400 36.16 -7.61 5.52
CA ASN A 400 36.26 -9.07 5.38
C ASN A 400 36.06 -9.80 6.73
N MET A 401 35.59 -9.10 7.77
CA MET A 401 35.31 -9.71 9.06
C MET A 401 34.03 -10.55 9.01
N PRO A 402 34.01 -11.77 9.58
CA PRO A 402 32.79 -12.56 9.69
C PRO A 402 31.78 -11.90 10.64
N LEU A 403 30.48 -12.11 10.39
CA LEU A 403 29.39 -11.61 11.23
C LEU A 403 29.57 -11.98 12.71
N MET A 404 30.07 -13.19 13.00
CA MET A 404 30.53 -13.61 14.32
C MET A 404 31.92 -14.22 14.25
N ALA A 405 32.88 -13.69 15.02
CA ALA A 405 34.25 -14.21 15.10
C ALA A 405 34.37 -15.52 15.89
N MET A 406 33.48 -15.74 16.87
CA MET A 406 33.39 -17.00 17.64
C MET A 406 31.92 -17.41 17.73
N LYS A 407 31.62 -18.68 17.48
CA LYS A 407 30.27 -19.24 17.66
C LYS A 407 30.06 -19.60 19.13
N PRO A 408 28.86 -19.37 19.70
CA PRO A 408 28.57 -19.73 21.09
C PRO A 408 28.65 -21.25 21.31
N ALA A 409 29.03 -21.65 22.53
CA ALA A 409 28.93 -23.03 22.98
C ALA A 409 27.44 -23.41 23.14
N PRO A 410 26.97 -24.55 22.60
CA PRO A 410 25.55 -24.86 22.54
C PRO A 410 24.94 -25.20 23.91
N GLY A 411 23.70 -24.74 24.11
CA GLY A 411 22.80 -25.28 25.12
C GLY A 411 22.19 -26.62 24.69
N THR A 412 21.12 -27.04 25.35
CA THR A 412 20.44 -28.33 25.08
C THR A 412 18.92 -28.19 25.07
N VAL A 413 18.24 -29.00 24.26
CA VAL A 413 16.79 -29.24 24.39
C VAL A 413 16.53 -30.04 25.67
N ALA A 414 15.91 -29.41 26.66
CA ALA A 414 15.56 -30.04 27.94
C ALA A 414 14.21 -30.79 27.89
N LYS A 415 13.33 -30.45 26.94
CA LYS A 415 12.05 -31.13 26.70
C LYS A 415 11.62 -30.99 25.23
N GLU A 416 11.09 -32.07 24.66
CA GLU A 416 10.39 -32.08 23.37
C GLU A 416 8.93 -32.51 23.57
N THR A 417 8.00 -31.88 22.85
CA THR A 417 6.59 -32.27 22.76
C THR A 417 6.08 -32.08 21.33
N LYS A 418 5.19 -32.95 20.86
CA LYS A 418 4.63 -32.91 19.50
C LYS A 418 3.12 -32.74 19.52
N ASN A 419 2.61 -32.08 18.49
CA ASN A 419 1.19 -31.96 18.19
C ASN A 419 0.98 -32.27 16.71
N ASP A 420 0.92 -33.58 16.42
CA ASP A 420 0.90 -34.11 15.05
C ASP A 420 -0.35 -33.66 14.27
N ALA A 421 -1.47 -33.39 14.98
CA ALA A 421 -2.72 -32.91 14.41
C ALA A 421 -2.62 -31.53 13.72
N ILE A 422 -1.55 -30.77 13.98
CA ILE A 422 -1.26 -29.48 13.30
C ILE A 422 0.17 -29.41 12.73
N GLY A 423 0.92 -30.51 12.76
CA GLY A 423 2.31 -30.60 12.27
C GLY A 423 3.33 -29.78 13.07
N VAL A 424 3.16 -29.67 14.39
CA VAL A 424 4.01 -28.81 15.25
C VAL A 424 4.87 -29.63 16.21
N THR A 425 6.15 -29.29 16.29
CA THR A 425 7.05 -29.71 17.38
C THR A 425 7.38 -28.51 18.26
N GLU A 426 7.31 -28.68 19.59
CA GLU A 426 7.82 -27.72 20.56
C GLU A 426 9.06 -28.27 21.27
N TRP A 427 10.10 -27.44 21.33
CA TRP A 427 11.26 -27.64 22.21
C TRP A 427 11.24 -26.60 23.34
N THR A 428 11.56 -27.05 24.56
CA THR A 428 11.95 -26.17 25.67
C THR A 428 13.44 -26.38 25.93
N LEU A 429 14.21 -25.30 25.89
CA LEU A 429 15.66 -25.33 26.03
C LEU A 429 16.07 -25.20 27.50
N ALA A 430 17.30 -25.60 27.85
CA ALA A 430 17.79 -25.54 29.23
C ALA A 430 17.86 -24.10 29.80
N ASN A 431 17.97 -23.08 28.95
CA ASN A 431 17.87 -21.66 29.34
C ASN A 431 16.42 -21.14 29.41
N GLY A 432 15.40 -22.00 29.31
CA GLY A 432 13.98 -21.67 29.44
C GLY A 432 13.28 -21.32 28.12
N VAL A 433 14.03 -20.88 27.10
CA VAL A 433 13.52 -20.51 25.77
C VAL A 433 12.59 -21.60 25.23
N ARG A 434 11.41 -21.21 24.73
CA ARG A 434 10.50 -22.08 23.99
C ARG A 434 10.67 -21.87 22.49
N VAL A 435 10.70 -22.96 21.74
CA VAL A 435 10.84 -22.94 20.27
C VAL A 435 9.76 -23.83 19.68
N VAL A 436 8.84 -23.21 18.95
CA VAL A 436 7.74 -23.84 18.22
C VAL A 436 8.16 -23.95 16.75
N LEU A 437 8.07 -25.16 16.20
CA LEU A 437 8.56 -25.50 14.87
C LEU A 437 7.43 -26.09 14.05
N LYS A 438 7.10 -25.42 12.92
CA LYS A 438 6.16 -25.93 11.93
C LYS A 438 6.81 -26.00 10.54
N PRO A 439 7.43 -27.15 10.18
CA PRO A 439 7.76 -27.45 8.79
C PRO A 439 6.54 -27.32 7.87
N THR A 440 6.71 -26.74 6.70
CA THR A 440 5.67 -26.63 5.65
C THR A 440 6.28 -26.72 4.26
N SER A 441 5.49 -27.14 3.28
CA SER A 441 5.82 -27.13 1.85
C SER A 441 5.14 -25.99 1.08
N ASN A 442 4.76 -24.91 1.78
CA ASN A 442 4.02 -23.77 1.22
C ASN A 442 4.91 -22.89 0.32
N LYS A 443 6.20 -22.81 0.66
CA LYS A 443 7.29 -22.23 -0.12
C LYS A 443 8.45 -23.23 -0.09
N GLN A 444 9.31 -23.21 -1.10
CA GLN A 444 10.37 -24.22 -1.33
C GLN A 444 11.68 -23.91 -0.62
N ASP A 445 12.05 -22.65 -0.48
CA ASP A 445 13.31 -22.17 0.12
C ASP A 445 13.10 -20.89 0.93
N GLU A 446 12.09 -20.90 1.80
CA GLU A 446 11.78 -19.83 2.74
C GLU A 446 11.55 -20.40 4.14
N VAL A 447 12.17 -19.78 5.14
CA VAL A 447 11.90 -19.98 6.57
C VAL A 447 11.70 -18.62 7.21
N ILE A 448 10.54 -18.41 7.81
CA ILE A 448 10.19 -17.18 8.55
C ILE A 448 10.02 -17.47 10.04
N PHE A 449 10.21 -16.45 10.87
CA PHE A 449 9.94 -16.57 12.30
C PHE A 449 9.47 -15.26 12.94
N ARG A 450 8.75 -15.42 14.06
CA ARG A 450 8.58 -14.39 15.08
C ARG A 450 8.88 -15.00 16.45
N ALA A 451 9.62 -14.28 17.28
CA ALA A 451 9.76 -14.55 18.69
C ALA A 451 9.12 -13.41 19.49
N VAL A 452 8.46 -13.75 20.60
CA VAL A 452 7.89 -12.77 21.54
C VAL A 452 8.12 -13.17 22.98
N SER A 453 8.28 -12.19 23.86
CA SER A 453 8.23 -12.28 25.31
C SER A 453 7.25 -11.22 25.87
N PRO A 454 6.48 -11.50 26.94
CA PRO A 454 5.55 -10.53 27.52
C PRO A 454 6.26 -9.47 28.36
N GLY A 455 6.02 -8.20 28.06
CA GLY A 455 6.65 -7.07 28.75
C GLY A 455 6.42 -5.75 28.01
N GLY A 456 7.35 -5.40 27.14
CA GLY A 456 7.37 -4.20 26.33
C GLY A 456 7.45 -2.91 27.15
N THR A 457 7.05 -1.80 26.54
CA THR A 457 7.06 -0.47 27.19
C THR A 457 6.10 -0.35 28.37
N SER A 458 5.15 -1.27 28.59
CA SER A 458 4.24 -1.23 29.76
C SER A 458 4.96 -1.18 31.11
N LEU A 459 6.15 -1.75 31.19
CA LEU A 459 6.94 -1.86 32.41
C LEU A 459 7.71 -0.58 32.78
N VAL A 460 7.87 0.35 31.82
CA VAL A 460 8.67 1.57 31.98
C VAL A 460 7.86 2.74 32.60
N SER A 461 8.54 3.75 33.14
CA SER A 461 7.91 4.99 33.63
C SER A 461 7.33 5.83 32.48
N ASP A 462 6.37 6.72 32.73
CA ASP A 462 5.90 7.65 31.69
C ASP A 462 6.98 8.66 31.27
N ALA A 463 7.92 9.00 32.16
CA ALA A 463 9.02 9.91 31.88
C ALA A 463 10.11 9.27 30.99
N ASP A 464 10.23 7.95 31.01
CA ASP A 464 11.17 7.18 30.20
C ASP A 464 10.49 6.48 29.00
N PHE A 465 9.19 6.72 28.80
CA PHE A 465 8.40 6.07 27.76
C PHE A 465 8.94 6.33 26.34
N LEU A 466 9.32 7.56 25.99
CA LEU A 466 9.76 7.81 24.61
C LEU A 466 11.09 7.12 24.27
N PRO A 467 12.17 7.22 25.08
CA PRO A 467 13.39 6.42 24.87
C PRO A 467 13.10 4.92 24.77
N ALA A 468 12.17 4.40 25.57
CA ALA A 468 11.77 3.00 25.56
C ALA A 468 10.99 2.61 24.29
N ALA A 469 10.06 3.46 23.84
CA ALA A 469 9.25 3.24 22.64
C ALA A 469 10.04 3.40 21.33
N THR A 470 11.09 4.21 21.33
CA THR A 470 12.02 4.35 20.19
C THR A 470 13.22 3.39 20.27
N ALA A 471 13.32 2.56 21.32
CA ALA A 471 14.54 1.80 21.61
C ALA A 471 14.94 0.81 20.51
N ALA A 472 13.97 0.12 19.89
CA ALA A 472 14.25 -0.80 18.79
C ALA A 472 14.83 -0.06 17.57
N ASP A 473 14.15 0.99 17.09
CA ASP A 473 14.56 1.77 15.92
C ASP A 473 15.92 2.45 16.12
N VAL A 474 16.13 3.07 17.29
CA VAL A 474 17.37 3.78 17.65
C VAL A 474 18.59 2.84 17.65
N ILE A 475 18.42 1.59 18.08
CA ILE A 475 19.49 0.58 18.09
C ILE A 475 19.65 -0.09 16.71
N GLU A 476 18.58 -0.27 15.95
CA GLU A 476 18.65 -0.78 14.57
C GLU A 476 19.48 0.14 13.67
N GLN A 477 19.31 1.47 13.77
CA GLN A 477 20.14 2.44 13.03
C GLN A 477 21.63 2.38 13.41
N GLY A 478 21.96 1.97 14.63
CA GLY A 478 23.33 1.84 15.10
C GLY A 478 24.12 0.72 14.39
N GLY A 479 23.43 -0.29 13.84
CA GLY A 479 24.04 -1.49 13.27
C GLY A 479 24.01 -2.68 14.24
N LEU A 480 25.04 -3.53 14.20
CA LEU A 480 25.07 -4.76 14.99
C LEU A 480 26.51 -5.21 15.31
N GLY A 481 26.80 -5.47 16.58
CA GLY A 481 28.14 -5.85 17.04
C GLY A 481 29.22 -4.83 16.61
N THR A 482 30.24 -5.32 15.91
CA THR A 482 31.35 -4.49 15.38
C THR A 482 30.95 -3.64 14.17
N PHE A 483 29.84 -3.94 13.50
CA PHE A 483 29.45 -3.31 12.23
C PHE A 483 28.45 -2.17 12.46
N ASN A 484 28.68 -1.01 11.84
CA ASN A 484 27.62 -0.02 11.65
C ASN A 484 26.64 -0.50 10.55
N SER A 485 25.50 0.17 10.40
CA SER A 485 24.46 -0.17 9.41
C SER A 485 25.01 -0.37 7.98
N THR A 486 25.83 0.56 7.48
CA THR A 486 26.46 0.46 6.14
C THR A 486 27.33 -0.78 5.98
N ASN A 487 28.24 -1.06 6.92
CA ASN A 487 29.14 -2.21 6.81
C ASN A 487 28.41 -3.53 7.08
N LEU A 488 27.37 -3.54 7.92
CA LEU A 488 26.51 -4.70 8.13
C LEU A 488 25.79 -5.09 6.83
N ALA A 489 25.25 -4.11 6.09
CA ALA A 489 24.64 -4.35 4.77
C ALA A 489 25.66 -4.89 3.75
N LYS A 490 26.92 -4.41 3.77
CA LYS A 490 28.00 -4.94 2.90
C LYS A 490 28.41 -6.37 3.27
N VAL A 491 28.40 -6.74 4.56
CA VAL A 491 28.71 -8.10 5.06
C VAL A 491 27.55 -9.08 4.86
N LEU A 492 26.31 -8.59 4.85
CA LEU A 492 25.09 -9.39 4.56
C LEU A 492 24.71 -9.40 3.06
N ALA A 493 25.60 -8.99 2.16
CA ALA A 493 25.30 -9.08 0.72
C ALA A 493 25.37 -10.54 0.22
N GLY A 494 24.44 -10.92 -0.67
CA GLY A 494 24.33 -12.29 -1.19
C GLY A 494 23.70 -13.33 -0.24
N THR A 495 23.34 -12.95 0.99
CA THR A 495 22.51 -13.75 1.91
C THR A 495 21.08 -13.20 1.97
N THR A 496 20.11 -14.08 2.15
CA THR A 496 18.70 -13.71 2.39
C THR A 496 18.38 -13.35 3.85
N ALA A 497 19.31 -13.59 4.78
CA ALA A 497 19.04 -13.52 6.21
C ALA A 497 18.76 -12.08 6.69
N VAL A 498 17.51 -11.82 7.11
CA VAL A 498 17.10 -10.55 7.70
C VAL A 498 16.45 -10.80 9.05
N VAL A 499 16.89 -10.08 10.08
CA VAL A 499 16.33 -10.11 11.44
C VAL A 499 16.26 -8.70 12.00
N ARG A 500 15.09 -8.31 12.52
CA ARG A 500 14.86 -7.04 13.21
C ARG A 500 14.32 -7.31 14.61
N ALA A 501 14.61 -6.41 15.54
CA ALA A 501 13.99 -6.39 16.85
C ALA A 501 12.75 -5.47 16.84
N ASP A 502 11.75 -5.78 17.66
CA ASP A 502 10.61 -4.91 17.92
C ASP A 502 10.30 -4.86 19.42
N ILE A 503 9.87 -3.70 19.91
CA ILE A 503 9.45 -3.52 21.31
C ILE A 503 8.12 -2.75 21.30
N GLY A 504 7.04 -3.44 21.64
CA GLY A 504 5.69 -2.92 21.62
C GLY A 504 5.22 -2.33 22.96
N ALA A 505 3.90 -2.23 23.10
CA ALA A 505 3.27 -1.85 24.36
C ALA A 505 3.38 -2.96 25.43
N THR A 506 3.17 -4.22 25.01
CA THR A 506 2.91 -5.37 25.89
C THR A 506 3.83 -6.57 25.65
N GLU A 507 4.71 -6.48 24.65
CA GLU A 507 5.64 -7.54 24.26
C GLU A 507 6.92 -6.92 23.68
N GLU A 508 8.02 -7.65 23.80
CA GLU A 508 9.25 -7.46 23.02
C GLU A 508 9.47 -8.68 22.13
N GLY A 509 10.16 -8.50 21.02
CA GLY A 509 10.27 -9.53 20.00
C GLY A 509 11.45 -9.37 19.04
N VAL A 510 11.69 -10.44 18.29
CA VAL A 510 12.51 -10.42 17.09
C VAL A 510 11.75 -11.15 15.98
N ALA A 511 11.80 -10.63 14.77
CA ALA A 511 11.16 -11.23 13.60
C ALA A 511 12.08 -11.16 12.38
N GLY A 512 11.91 -12.11 11.47
CA GLY A 512 12.80 -12.24 10.33
C GLY A 512 12.58 -13.51 9.52
N GLY A 513 13.55 -13.81 8.66
CA GLY A 513 13.56 -15.02 7.86
C GLY A 513 14.82 -15.15 7.00
N SER A 514 14.95 -16.30 6.34
CA SER A 514 15.99 -16.60 5.36
C SER A 514 15.57 -17.78 4.46
N ALA A 515 16.34 -18.00 3.39
CA ALA A 515 16.45 -19.28 2.70
C ALA A 515 17.15 -20.33 3.59
N LYS A 516 17.04 -21.62 3.23
CA LYS A 516 17.66 -22.73 3.98
C LYS A 516 19.18 -22.60 4.08
N ARG A 517 19.81 -22.16 2.99
CA ARG A 517 21.28 -21.97 2.93
C ARG A 517 21.79 -20.91 3.93
N ASP A 518 20.92 -19.98 4.29
CA ASP A 518 21.23 -18.78 5.07
C ASP A 518 20.81 -18.89 6.55
N LEU A 519 20.28 -20.05 6.97
CA LEU A 519 19.75 -20.27 8.32
C LEU A 519 20.80 -19.96 9.41
N GLU A 520 22.05 -20.40 9.28
CA GLU A 520 23.07 -20.10 10.31
C GLU A 520 23.34 -18.59 10.39
N THR A 521 23.25 -17.83 9.30
CA THR A 521 23.36 -16.37 9.31
C THR A 521 22.17 -15.73 10.01
N MET A 522 20.94 -16.20 9.77
CA MET A 522 19.74 -15.75 10.49
C MET A 522 19.86 -16.00 12.00
N PHE A 523 20.31 -17.19 12.41
CA PHE A 523 20.53 -17.52 13.82
C PHE A 523 21.68 -16.72 14.47
N GLN A 524 22.75 -16.40 13.72
CA GLN A 524 23.78 -15.45 14.17
C GLN A 524 23.21 -14.04 14.39
N LEU A 525 22.37 -13.54 13.47
CA LEU A 525 21.69 -12.25 13.63
C LEU A 525 20.77 -12.24 14.86
N ILE A 526 19.96 -13.30 15.08
CA ILE A 526 19.14 -13.44 16.30
C ILE A 526 20.02 -13.33 17.55
N TYR A 527 21.09 -14.12 17.65
CA TYR A 527 21.98 -14.13 18.80
C TYR A 527 22.60 -12.76 19.06
N LEU A 528 23.13 -12.11 18.02
CA LEU A 528 23.72 -10.77 18.11
C LEU A 528 22.71 -9.68 18.50
N LYS A 529 21.42 -9.79 18.09
CA LYS A 529 20.38 -8.84 18.51
C LYS A 529 20.12 -8.89 20.02
N PHE A 530 20.38 -10.01 20.69
CA PHE A 530 20.32 -10.10 22.16
C PHE A 530 21.65 -9.71 22.81
N THR A 531 22.78 -10.25 22.33
CA THR A 531 24.06 -10.17 23.04
C THR A 531 24.95 -8.99 22.66
N ALA A 532 24.77 -8.41 21.47
CA ALA A 532 25.64 -7.36 20.92
C ALA A 532 24.88 -6.19 20.22
N PRO A 533 23.81 -5.62 20.83
CA PRO A 533 23.19 -4.41 20.30
C PRO A 533 24.15 -3.22 20.31
N ARG A 534 24.18 -2.48 19.19
CA ARG A 534 25.10 -1.36 18.97
C ARG A 534 24.36 -0.02 19.14
N ALA A 535 24.81 0.79 20.09
CA ALA A 535 24.51 2.22 20.08
C ALA A 535 25.54 2.95 19.22
N ASP A 536 25.08 3.85 18.36
CA ASP A 536 25.96 4.71 17.55
C ASP A 536 25.46 6.16 17.64
N PRO A 537 26.18 7.06 18.35
CA PRO A 537 25.77 8.47 18.49
C PRO A 537 25.65 9.21 17.16
N VAL A 538 26.40 8.76 16.14
CA VAL A 538 26.43 9.37 14.82
C VAL A 538 25.13 9.04 14.07
N ALA A 539 24.75 7.76 14.05
CA ALA A 539 23.49 7.32 13.45
C ALA A 539 22.26 7.84 14.21
N PHE A 540 22.32 7.95 15.55
CA PHE A 540 21.26 8.53 16.36
C PHE A 540 21.02 10.02 16.05
N GLY A 541 22.10 10.80 15.81
CA GLY A 541 21.99 12.18 15.35
C GLY A 541 21.29 12.29 13.99
N VAL A 542 21.73 11.48 13.02
CA VAL A 542 21.12 11.42 11.67
C VAL A 542 19.63 11.04 11.76
N LEU A 543 19.26 10.04 12.57
CA LEU A 543 17.87 9.66 12.79
C LEU A 543 17.03 10.82 13.36
N LYS A 544 17.55 11.55 14.36
CA LYS A 544 16.85 12.70 14.93
C LYS A 544 16.64 13.81 13.91
N ASP A 545 17.64 14.12 13.07
CA ASP A 545 17.52 15.16 12.04
C ASP A 545 16.55 14.75 10.92
N GLN A 546 16.59 13.50 10.48
CA GLN A 546 15.63 12.94 9.50
C GLN A 546 14.19 13.02 10.04
N LEU A 547 13.96 12.57 11.29
CA LEU A 547 12.65 12.67 11.95
C LEU A 547 12.21 14.13 12.12
N LYS A 548 13.11 15.04 12.47
CA LYS A 548 12.80 16.47 12.65
C LYS A 548 12.29 17.11 11.36
N VAL A 549 12.91 16.81 10.22
CA VAL A 549 12.45 17.29 8.91
C VAL A 549 11.13 16.62 8.51
N ALA A 550 10.97 15.32 8.72
CA ALA A 550 9.73 14.60 8.38
C ALA A 550 8.51 15.08 9.20
N LEU A 551 8.71 15.43 10.47
CA LEU A 551 7.64 15.87 11.38
C LEU A 551 7.33 17.37 11.28
N ALA A 552 8.29 18.21 10.85
CA ALA A 552 8.18 19.68 10.83
C ALA A 552 6.92 20.24 10.15
N ASN A 553 6.37 19.50 9.19
CA ASN A 553 5.21 19.89 8.40
C ASN A 553 4.09 18.85 8.41
N GLN A 554 4.18 17.77 9.19
CA GLN A 554 3.23 16.65 9.09
C GLN A 554 1.76 17.08 9.34
N ARG A 555 1.58 18.09 10.21
CA ARG A 555 0.27 18.73 10.49
C ARG A 555 -0.25 19.65 9.37
N SER A 556 0.52 19.89 8.31
CA SER A 556 0.01 20.49 7.06
C SER A 556 -0.94 19.54 6.34
N MET A 557 -0.75 18.21 6.47
CA MET A 557 -1.73 17.22 6.03
C MET A 557 -2.92 17.21 7.01
N PRO A 558 -4.15 17.52 6.54
CA PRO A 558 -5.34 17.51 7.39
C PRO A 558 -5.68 16.14 8.00
N GLU A 559 -5.29 15.06 7.32
CA GLU A 559 -5.40 13.67 7.77
C GLU A 559 -4.65 13.45 9.10
N THR A 560 -3.47 14.06 9.25
CA THR A 560 -2.68 13.99 10.50
C THR A 560 -3.46 14.61 11.65
N LEU A 561 -4.06 15.79 11.47
CA LEU A 561 -4.87 16.44 12.49
C LEU A 561 -6.13 15.64 12.85
N PHE A 562 -6.71 14.92 11.88
CA PHE A 562 -7.85 14.03 12.10
C PHE A 562 -7.45 12.78 12.90
N ASP A 563 -6.40 12.06 12.50
CA ASP A 563 -5.95 10.84 13.19
C ASP A 563 -5.32 11.17 14.57
N GLU A 564 -4.67 12.33 14.74
CA GLU A 564 -4.28 12.86 16.07
C GLU A 564 -5.51 13.10 16.96
N THR A 565 -6.54 13.80 16.45
CA THR A 565 -7.78 14.07 17.21
C THR A 565 -8.50 12.78 17.57
N LEU A 566 -8.51 11.80 16.67
CA LEU A 566 -9.06 10.47 16.91
C LEU A 566 -8.26 9.70 17.95
N SER A 567 -6.93 9.71 17.90
CA SER A 567 -6.06 9.10 18.92
C SER A 567 -6.32 9.74 20.29
N ALA A 568 -6.29 11.07 20.38
CA ALA A 568 -6.53 11.80 21.62
C ALA A 568 -7.94 11.55 22.20
N ALA A 569 -8.97 11.43 21.36
CA ALA A 569 -10.32 11.07 21.81
C ALA A 569 -10.42 9.62 22.30
N LEU A 570 -9.77 8.67 21.63
CA LEU A 570 -9.78 7.23 21.97
C LEU A 570 -8.90 6.86 23.16
N THR A 571 -7.93 7.70 23.50
CA THR A 571 -6.97 7.45 24.58
C THR A 571 -7.06 8.48 25.70
N GLN A 572 -8.05 9.38 25.65
CA GLN A 572 -8.21 10.48 26.60
C GLN A 572 -6.93 11.34 26.74
N ASN A 573 -6.25 11.55 25.60
CA ASN A 573 -4.97 12.25 25.44
C ASN A 573 -3.80 11.70 26.30
N HIS A 574 -3.81 10.40 26.57
CA HIS A 574 -2.79 9.71 27.38
C HIS A 574 -1.35 10.01 26.90
N PRO A 575 -0.36 10.29 27.79
CA PRO A 575 0.99 10.70 27.38
C PRO A 575 1.71 9.74 26.41
N ARG A 576 1.40 8.44 26.51
CA ARG A 576 1.93 7.38 25.64
C ARG A 576 1.26 7.28 24.26
N ALA A 577 0.13 7.95 24.06
CA ALA A 577 -0.65 7.97 22.82
C ALA A 577 -0.58 9.30 22.04
N GLN A 578 0.00 10.33 22.67
CA GLN A 578 0.31 11.59 22.01
C GLN A 578 1.33 11.34 20.87
N PRO A 579 1.20 12.04 19.73
CA PRO A 579 2.09 11.86 18.58
C PRO A 579 3.53 12.26 18.89
N LEU A 580 4.48 11.76 18.10
CA LEU A 580 5.83 12.31 18.08
C LEU A 580 5.78 13.64 17.33
N THR A 581 6.36 14.69 17.91
CA THR A 581 6.41 16.04 17.34
C THR A 581 7.87 16.55 17.39
N PRO A 582 8.24 17.60 16.62
CA PRO A 582 9.60 18.13 16.64
C PRO A 582 10.11 18.49 18.04
N GLU A 583 9.22 18.94 18.93
CA GLU A 583 9.52 19.30 20.33
C GLU A 583 9.71 18.08 21.23
N ARG A 584 9.09 16.93 20.89
CA ARG A 584 9.25 15.67 21.62
C ARG A 584 10.46 14.85 21.18
N LEU A 585 11.07 15.15 20.03
CA LEU A 585 12.33 14.50 19.61
C LEU A 585 13.47 14.71 20.62
N ASP A 586 13.43 15.76 21.43
CA ASP A 586 14.41 16.01 22.50
C ASP A 586 14.15 15.18 23.77
N GLN A 587 13.03 14.44 23.83
CA GLN A 587 12.79 13.39 24.81
C GLN A 587 13.40 12.03 24.38
N MET A 588 13.83 11.87 23.11
CA MET A 588 14.60 10.69 22.66
C MET A 588 16.02 10.75 23.22
N ASN A 589 16.51 9.63 23.77
CA ASN A 589 17.84 9.54 24.39
C ASN A 589 18.49 8.18 24.10
N LEU A 590 19.67 8.18 23.47
CA LEU A 590 20.38 6.98 23.04
C LEU A 590 20.78 6.06 24.20
N GLU A 591 21.23 6.61 25.32
CA GLU A 591 21.69 5.83 26.48
C GLU A 591 20.53 5.10 27.15
N LYS A 592 19.41 5.80 27.39
CA LYS A 592 18.16 5.21 27.89
C LYS A 592 17.57 4.20 26.91
N SER A 593 17.63 4.48 25.60
CA SER A 593 17.20 3.55 24.55
C SER A 593 18.03 2.26 24.57
N LEU A 594 19.36 2.36 24.64
CA LEU A 594 20.26 1.21 24.75
C LEU A 594 20.05 0.44 26.06
N ALA A 595 19.90 1.14 27.19
CA ALA A 595 19.66 0.52 28.49
C ALA A 595 18.33 -0.25 28.51
N PHE A 596 17.25 0.34 27.99
CA PHE A 596 15.95 -0.31 27.92
C PHE A 596 15.93 -1.48 26.93
N TYR A 597 16.55 -1.32 25.75
CA TYR A 597 16.75 -2.43 24.80
C TYR A 597 17.49 -3.59 25.48
N LYS A 598 18.64 -3.32 26.13
CA LYS A 598 19.42 -4.34 26.82
C LYS A 598 18.63 -5.00 27.95
N ASP A 599 17.83 -4.26 28.72
CA ASP A 599 16.99 -4.83 29.77
C ASP A 599 15.92 -5.78 29.20
N ARG A 600 15.24 -5.43 28.10
CA ARG A 600 14.25 -6.31 27.44
C ARG A 600 14.89 -7.57 26.86
N PHE A 601 16.06 -7.46 26.23
CA PHE A 601 16.74 -8.61 25.59
C PHE A 601 17.79 -9.33 26.49
N ALA A 602 17.91 -8.97 27.77
CA ALA A 602 18.79 -9.65 28.73
C ALA A 602 18.25 -11.03 29.19
N ASP A 603 16.97 -11.32 28.97
CA ASP A 603 16.34 -12.54 29.48
C ASP A 603 15.49 -13.26 28.44
N ALA A 604 16.12 -14.16 27.69
CA ALA A 604 15.46 -14.99 26.69
C ALA A 604 14.54 -16.07 27.29
N SER A 605 14.56 -16.31 28.60
CA SER A 605 13.88 -17.47 29.20
C SER A 605 12.34 -17.46 29.04
N ASN A 606 11.73 -16.29 28.82
CA ASN A 606 10.30 -16.13 28.54
C ASN A 606 9.97 -16.09 27.04
N PHE A 607 10.97 -16.01 26.15
CA PHE A 607 10.72 -15.91 24.72
C PHE A 607 10.16 -17.23 24.18
N THR A 608 9.07 -17.12 23.43
CA THR A 608 8.57 -18.17 22.56
C THR A 608 8.89 -17.80 21.11
N PHE A 609 9.88 -18.48 20.53
CA PHE A 609 10.21 -18.41 19.11
C PHE A 609 9.26 -19.32 18.32
N VAL A 610 8.72 -18.85 17.20
CA VAL A 610 7.87 -19.63 16.29
C VAL A 610 8.47 -19.57 14.89
N PHE A 611 9.00 -20.70 14.40
CA PHE A 611 9.54 -20.84 13.04
C PHE A 611 8.54 -21.61 12.15
N VAL A 612 8.31 -21.10 10.94
CA VAL A 612 7.43 -21.69 9.94
C VAL A 612 8.13 -21.64 8.58
N GLY A 613 8.10 -22.73 7.81
CA GLY A 613 8.65 -22.74 6.44
C GLY A 613 9.29 -24.06 6.03
N SER A 614 10.14 -24.01 5.00
CA SER A 614 10.85 -25.14 4.41
C SER A 614 12.09 -25.49 5.24
N PHE A 615 11.95 -26.36 6.22
CA PHE A 615 13.06 -26.90 7.01
C PHE A 615 12.73 -28.28 7.60
N ASP A 616 13.76 -29.04 7.97
CA ASP A 616 13.64 -30.26 8.76
C ASP A 616 14.12 -30.06 10.22
N LEU A 617 13.63 -30.90 11.13
CA LEU A 617 13.97 -30.80 12.55
C LEU A 617 15.46 -31.14 12.83
N PRO A 618 16.08 -32.17 12.21
CA PRO A 618 17.52 -32.42 12.32
C PRO A 618 18.42 -31.21 11.96
N THR A 619 18.12 -30.47 10.89
CA THR A 619 18.86 -29.25 10.50
C THR A 619 18.63 -28.11 11.48
N MET A 620 17.39 -27.92 11.96
CA MET A 620 17.08 -26.84 12.92
C MET A 620 17.69 -27.07 14.31
N LYS A 621 17.75 -28.33 14.78
CA LYS A 621 18.18 -28.63 16.15
C LYS A 621 19.56 -28.06 16.55
N PRO A 622 20.66 -28.32 15.82
CA PRO A 622 21.97 -27.80 16.20
C PRO A 622 22.06 -26.26 16.10
N LEU A 623 21.26 -25.63 15.25
CA LEU A 623 21.17 -24.17 15.16
C LEU A 623 20.42 -23.58 16.36
N VAL A 624 19.28 -24.19 16.73
CA VAL A 624 18.51 -23.80 17.92
C VAL A 624 19.32 -24.03 19.20
N GLU A 625 19.96 -25.19 19.36
CA GLU A 625 20.80 -25.48 20.54
C GLU A 625 22.02 -24.55 20.63
N ARG A 626 22.66 -24.22 19.49
CA ARG A 626 23.80 -23.28 19.43
C ARG A 626 23.42 -21.84 19.70
N TYR A 627 22.37 -21.32 19.05
CA TYR A 627 22.11 -19.88 19.02
C TYR A 627 20.94 -19.44 19.90
N LEU A 628 19.93 -20.28 20.13
CA LEU A 628 18.83 -19.96 21.06
C LEU A 628 19.07 -20.54 22.45
N GLY A 629 19.61 -21.76 22.55
CA GLY A 629 19.95 -22.42 23.80
C GLY A 629 21.06 -21.74 24.61
N SER A 630 21.78 -20.83 23.96
CA SER A 630 22.91 -20.06 24.53
C SER A 630 22.59 -18.56 24.69
N LEU A 631 21.34 -18.14 24.45
CA LEU A 631 20.88 -16.79 24.79
C LEU A 631 20.91 -16.56 26.30
N PRO A 632 21.17 -15.31 26.75
CA PRO A 632 21.16 -14.98 28.18
C PRO A 632 19.78 -15.23 28.80
N SER A 633 19.76 -15.70 30.04
CA SER A 633 18.54 -16.11 30.76
C SER A 633 18.68 -15.70 32.22
N LEU A 634 17.88 -14.72 32.65
CA LEU A 634 17.77 -14.30 34.05
C LEU A 634 16.63 -15.03 34.79
N ARG A 635 15.71 -15.67 34.05
CA ARG A 635 14.52 -16.39 34.59
C ARG A 635 13.61 -15.49 35.43
N ARG A 636 13.47 -14.22 35.01
CA ARG A 636 12.43 -13.32 35.50
C ARG A 636 11.06 -13.83 35.05
N MET A 637 10.01 -13.43 35.74
CA MET A 637 8.62 -13.63 35.33
C MET A 637 8.00 -12.27 35.11
N GLU A 638 8.12 -11.73 33.89
CA GLU A 638 7.55 -10.42 33.56
C GLU A 638 6.05 -10.54 33.24
N THR A 639 5.27 -9.55 33.68
CA THR A 639 3.82 -9.49 33.45
C THR A 639 3.43 -8.10 33.02
N VAL A 640 2.75 -7.99 31.89
CA VAL A 640 2.26 -6.74 31.30
C VAL A 640 1.50 -5.91 32.33
N LYS A 641 1.87 -4.63 32.45
CA LYS A 641 1.20 -3.67 33.32
C LYS A 641 0.08 -2.96 32.56
N ASP A 642 -1.11 -2.84 33.15
CA ASP A 642 -2.12 -1.91 32.64
C ASP A 642 -1.64 -0.47 32.88
N VAL A 643 -1.47 0.29 31.81
CA VAL A 643 -1.02 1.69 31.84
C VAL A 643 -2.17 2.68 32.02
N GLY A 644 -3.42 2.22 32.16
CA GLY A 644 -4.60 3.08 32.36
C GLY A 644 -5.10 3.76 31.08
N MET A 645 -4.48 3.49 29.94
CA MET A 645 -4.88 4.02 28.64
C MET A 645 -6.18 3.32 28.18
N HIS A 646 -7.31 3.99 28.40
CA HIS A 646 -8.64 3.44 28.13
C HIS A 646 -9.47 4.38 27.24
N PRO A 647 -10.36 3.84 26.38
CA PRO A 647 -11.42 4.62 25.75
C PRO A 647 -12.29 5.35 26.78
N PRO A 648 -12.92 6.47 26.40
CA PRO A 648 -13.85 7.21 27.26
C PRO A 648 -15.04 6.33 27.68
N ALA A 649 -15.68 6.69 28.79
CA ALA A 649 -16.91 6.04 29.27
C ALA A 649 -18.20 6.67 28.71
N GLU A 650 -18.09 7.76 27.95
CA GLU A 650 -19.19 8.57 27.43
C GLU A 650 -19.01 8.88 25.94
N VAL A 651 -20.10 9.19 25.24
CA VAL A 651 -20.10 9.50 23.79
C VAL A 651 -19.28 10.77 23.52
N VAL A 652 -18.11 10.62 22.88
CA VAL A 652 -17.21 11.73 22.55
C VAL A 652 -17.38 12.13 21.09
N ASN A 653 -18.00 13.30 20.87
CA ASN A 653 -18.02 13.95 19.56
C ASN A 653 -16.84 14.93 19.43
N ARG A 654 -16.17 14.93 18.28
CA ARG A 654 -15.11 15.89 17.90
C ARG A 654 -15.25 16.30 16.44
N GLU A 655 -14.89 17.54 16.16
CA GLU A 655 -14.94 18.12 14.81
C GLU A 655 -13.61 18.78 14.48
N VAL A 656 -13.11 18.58 13.26
CA VAL A 656 -11.79 19.04 12.80
C VAL A 656 -11.96 19.81 11.49
N ARG A 657 -11.92 21.15 11.53
CA ARG A 657 -12.03 21.99 10.33
C ARG A 657 -10.67 22.19 9.67
N ALA A 658 -10.25 21.22 8.86
CA ALA A 658 -8.91 21.13 8.29
C ALA A 658 -8.92 20.75 6.81
N GLY A 659 -8.04 21.43 6.05
CA GLY A 659 -7.83 21.22 4.62
C GLY A 659 -8.61 22.16 3.70
N ILE A 660 -8.11 22.31 2.48
CA ILE A 660 -8.66 23.19 1.44
C ILE A 660 -9.70 22.49 0.57
N GLU A 661 -9.60 21.17 0.43
CA GLU A 661 -10.35 20.37 -0.52
C GLU A 661 -11.82 20.14 -0.15
N PRO A 662 -12.71 19.89 -1.13
CA PRO A 662 -14.13 19.60 -0.92
C PRO A 662 -14.35 18.14 -0.47
N ARG A 663 -13.62 17.69 0.56
CA ARG A 663 -13.61 16.32 1.09
C ARG A 663 -13.96 16.31 2.58
N SER A 664 -14.74 15.32 3.02
CA SER A 664 -15.10 15.09 4.43
C SER A 664 -14.73 13.67 4.87
N GLN A 665 -14.36 13.51 6.14
CA GLN A 665 -13.92 12.22 6.69
C GLN A 665 -14.59 11.99 8.05
N VAL A 666 -15.11 10.79 8.29
CA VAL A 666 -15.80 10.42 9.54
C VAL A 666 -15.25 9.11 10.09
N SER A 667 -14.90 9.11 11.37
CA SER A 667 -14.60 7.89 12.12
C SER A 667 -15.65 7.71 13.20
N ILE A 668 -16.25 6.53 13.26
CA ILE A 668 -17.16 6.12 14.33
C ILE A 668 -16.54 4.90 15.00
N VAL A 669 -16.11 5.06 16.25
CA VAL A 669 -15.52 3.97 17.02
C VAL A 669 -16.48 3.57 18.13
N PHE A 670 -16.78 2.28 18.22
CA PHE A 670 -17.51 1.70 19.33
C PHE A 670 -16.52 1.02 20.28
N SER A 671 -16.57 1.38 21.56
CA SER A 671 -15.73 0.79 22.61
C SER A 671 -16.55 0.23 23.76
N GLY A 672 -16.15 -0.91 24.29
CA GLY A 672 -16.79 -1.56 25.44
C GLY A 672 -16.03 -2.79 25.96
N PRO A 673 -16.49 -3.41 27.06
CA PRO A 673 -15.96 -4.68 27.53
C PRO A 673 -16.22 -5.78 26.49
N PHE A 674 -15.17 -6.49 26.09
CA PHE A 674 -15.22 -7.55 25.08
C PHE A 674 -14.76 -8.87 25.68
N GLN A 675 -15.53 -9.94 25.47
CA GLN A 675 -15.05 -11.29 25.74
C GLN A 675 -14.28 -11.76 24.51
N ASN A 676 -12.97 -11.98 24.66
CA ASN A 676 -12.07 -12.26 23.55
C ASN A 676 -12.10 -13.74 23.12
N ASP A 677 -13.30 -14.29 22.93
CA ASP A 677 -13.48 -15.65 22.40
C ASP A 677 -13.54 -15.67 20.86
N GLU A 678 -13.25 -16.84 20.31
CA GLU A 678 -13.14 -17.07 18.87
C GLU A 678 -14.45 -16.78 18.11
N LYS A 679 -15.61 -17.12 18.69
CA LYS A 679 -16.91 -16.90 18.05
C LYS A 679 -17.23 -15.42 18.00
N LEU A 680 -16.98 -14.67 19.09
CA LEU A 680 -17.15 -13.22 19.08
C LEU A 680 -16.13 -12.52 18.15
N ARG A 681 -14.90 -13.02 18.02
CA ARG A 681 -13.95 -12.56 16.98
C ARG A 681 -14.49 -12.77 15.57
N VAL A 682 -15.11 -13.93 15.28
CA VAL A 682 -15.72 -14.23 13.97
C VAL A 682 -16.96 -13.36 13.71
N ILE A 683 -17.87 -13.25 14.68
CA ILE A 683 -19.09 -12.43 14.58
C ILE A 683 -18.73 -10.95 14.37
N ALA A 684 -17.69 -10.43 15.04
CA ALA A 684 -17.20 -9.07 14.81
C ALA A 684 -16.64 -8.87 13.38
N ARG A 685 -16.00 -9.89 12.79
CA ARG A 685 -15.57 -9.86 11.38
C ARG A 685 -16.76 -9.91 10.42
N GLN A 686 -17.79 -10.72 10.70
CA GLN A 686 -19.01 -10.83 9.88
C GLN A 686 -19.83 -9.54 9.91
N ARG A 687 -20.12 -8.98 11.09
CA ARG A 687 -20.85 -7.71 11.22
C ARG A 687 -20.14 -6.53 10.55
N ARG A 688 -18.80 -6.55 10.45
CA ARG A 688 -18.03 -5.56 9.69
C ARG A 688 -18.27 -5.62 8.17
N THR A 689 -18.79 -6.74 7.64
CA THR A 689 -19.29 -6.87 6.26
C THR A 689 -20.79 -6.69 6.10
N GLU A 690 -21.56 -6.71 7.19
CA GLU A 690 -23.04 -6.59 7.17
C GLU A 690 -23.53 -5.15 7.42
N LEU A 691 -22.70 -4.27 7.99
CA LEU A 691 -23.00 -2.86 8.17
C LEU A 691 -23.31 -2.20 6.81
N PRO A 692 -24.56 -1.75 6.55
CA PRO A 692 -24.88 -1.04 5.32
C PRO A 692 -24.19 0.32 5.28
N GLU A 693 -24.12 0.91 4.09
CA GLU A 693 -23.99 2.36 4.00
C GLU A 693 -25.15 3.00 4.77
N ALA A 694 -24.86 3.99 5.61
CA ALA A 694 -25.88 4.61 6.45
C ALA A 694 -26.96 5.28 5.56
N PRO A 695 -28.26 5.14 5.88
CA PRO A 695 -29.31 5.77 5.11
C PRO A 695 -29.15 7.29 5.10
N ASP A 696 -29.52 7.92 3.97
CA ASP A 696 -29.26 9.33 3.70
C ASP A 696 -29.86 10.24 4.79
N ALA A 697 -28.98 10.86 5.56
CA ALA A 697 -29.32 11.72 6.69
C ALA A 697 -29.53 13.19 6.27
N GLY A 698 -30.02 13.43 5.04
CA GLY A 698 -30.40 14.76 4.56
C GLY A 698 -29.22 15.69 4.31
N VAL A 699 -28.03 15.14 4.02
CA VAL A 699 -26.80 15.90 3.75
C VAL A 699 -26.21 15.38 2.43
N PRO A 700 -26.08 16.21 1.38
CA PRO A 700 -25.88 15.75 -0.01
C PRO A 700 -24.46 15.25 -0.34
N HIS A 701 -23.73 14.68 0.63
CA HIS A 701 -22.32 14.29 0.52
C HIS A 701 -22.07 12.95 1.22
N ARG A 702 -21.62 11.94 0.46
CA ARG A 702 -21.21 10.62 1.02
C ARG A 702 -19.97 10.82 1.90
N HIS A 703 -20.07 10.57 3.19
CA HIS A 703 -18.91 10.67 4.09
C HIS A 703 -18.09 9.38 4.08
N GLN A 704 -16.74 9.47 4.04
CA GLN A 704 -15.89 8.31 4.37
C GLN A 704 -16.22 7.85 5.80
N LEU A 705 -16.95 6.74 5.97
CA LEU A 705 -17.36 6.20 7.27
C LEU A 705 -16.42 5.08 7.73
N ARG A 706 -15.40 5.42 8.51
CA ARG A 706 -14.52 4.42 9.16
C ARG A 706 -15.16 3.92 10.46
N VAL A 707 -15.95 2.84 10.38
CA VAL A 707 -16.39 2.10 11.58
C VAL A 707 -15.23 1.28 12.16
N ARG A 708 -14.95 1.43 13.45
CA ARG A 708 -13.94 0.63 14.19
C ARG A 708 -14.52 0.11 15.51
N SER A 709 -14.03 -1.03 15.96
CA SER A 709 -14.36 -1.65 17.27
C SER A 709 -13.13 -1.69 18.16
N ALA A 710 -13.19 -1.14 19.37
CA ALA A 710 -12.12 -1.20 20.37
C ALA A 710 -12.53 -2.09 21.55
N ALA A 711 -11.71 -3.11 21.83
CA ALA A 711 -11.99 -4.16 22.80
C ALA A 711 -11.20 -3.95 24.11
N ARG A 712 -11.86 -4.15 25.26
CA ARG A 712 -11.23 -4.23 26.59
C ARG A 712 -11.46 -5.60 27.20
N GLU A 713 -10.39 -6.35 27.48
CA GLU A 713 -10.46 -7.61 28.22
C GLU A 713 -10.70 -7.38 29.73
N ARG A 714 -11.16 -8.42 30.44
CA ARG A 714 -11.27 -8.42 31.90
C ARG A 714 -10.03 -9.06 32.54
N PRO A 715 -9.34 -8.41 33.50
CA PRO A 715 -8.26 -9.05 34.23
C PRO A 715 -8.82 -10.19 35.10
N GLY A 716 -8.27 -11.40 34.99
CA GLY A 716 -8.60 -12.49 35.93
C GLY A 716 -8.81 -13.91 35.37
N ARG A 717 -8.01 -14.38 34.40
CA ARG A 717 -7.74 -15.83 34.20
C ARG A 717 -6.48 -16.06 33.37
N ARG A 718 -5.62 -17.00 33.77
CA ARG A 718 -4.38 -17.34 33.05
C ARG A 718 -4.69 -18.04 31.71
N ARG A 719 -4.49 -17.35 30.58
CA ARG A 719 -4.14 -17.92 29.27
C ARG A 719 -3.15 -17.00 28.56
N VAL A 720 -2.26 -17.57 27.76
CA VAL A 720 -1.26 -16.82 26.98
C VAL A 720 -1.95 -16.21 25.75
N PRO A 721 -1.80 -14.91 25.48
CA PRO A 721 -2.31 -14.30 24.26
C PRO A 721 -1.34 -14.50 23.09
N CYS A 722 -1.58 -15.53 22.27
CA CYS A 722 -1.17 -15.49 20.88
C CYS A 722 -2.36 -14.99 20.05
N ASP A 723 -2.17 -13.93 19.25
CA ASP A 723 -2.78 -13.73 17.92
C ASP A 723 -2.63 -12.27 17.42
N ARG A 724 -1.79 -12.08 16.39
CA ARG A 724 -2.06 -11.14 15.30
C ARG A 724 -1.99 -11.90 13.97
N HIS A 725 -2.75 -11.43 13.00
CA HIS A 725 -3.29 -12.25 11.90
C HIS A 725 -2.27 -13.09 11.12
N VAL A 726 -2.62 -14.37 10.95
CA VAL A 726 -2.23 -15.20 9.81
C VAL A 726 -3.51 -15.52 9.03
N GLN A 727 -3.45 -15.51 7.69
CA GLN A 727 -4.51 -16.02 6.82
C GLN A 727 -4.24 -17.49 6.50
N GLY A 728 -5.28 -18.33 6.48
CA GLY A 728 -5.17 -19.75 6.15
C GLY A 728 -6.53 -20.45 6.26
N GLY A 729 -6.83 -21.33 5.31
CA GLY A 729 -8.15 -21.96 5.18
C GLY A 729 -8.50 -22.95 6.30
N GLY A 730 -9.80 -23.19 6.48
CA GLY A 730 -10.34 -24.22 7.37
C GLY A 730 -11.07 -25.31 6.57
N PRO A 731 -10.92 -26.60 6.90
CA PRO A 731 -11.63 -27.69 6.25
C PRO A 731 -13.07 -27.85 6.77
N GLN A 732 -13.99 -28.25 5.89
CA GLN A 732 -15.31 -28.76 6.27
C GLN A 732 -15.27 -30.29 6.49
N PRO A 733 -16.14 -30.83 7.37
CA PRO A 733 -16.53 -32.24 7.35
C PRO A 733 -17.95 -32.44 6.76
N GLU A 734 -18.11 -33.43 5.90
CA GLU A 734 -19.43 -33.86 5.39
C GLU A 734 -20.24 -34.71 6.42
N PRO A 735 -21.58 -34.79 6.29
CA PRO A 735 -22.42 -35.58 7.19
C PRO A 735 -22.71 -37.00 6.70
N GLY A 736 -22.42 -38.00 7.53
CA GLY A 736 -22.92 -39.37 7.39
C GLY A 736 -23.41 -39.93 8.72
N GLY A 737 -24.52 -40.68 8.74
CA GLY A 737 -25.06 -41.25 9.99
C GLY A 737 -26.23 -42.20 9.76
N ARG A 738 -26.74 -42.82 10.84
CA ARG A 738 -28.07 -43.48 10.88
C ARG A 738 -28.50 -43.97 12.27
N ARG A 739 -29.80 -43.74 12.55
CA ARG A 739 -30.72 -44.50 13.44
C ARG A 739 -30.59 -44.37 14.98
N ALA A 740 -31.77 -44.54 15.58
CA ALA A 740 -32.12 -44.55 17.02
C ALA A 740 -32.88 -45.89 17.30
N PRO A 741 -33.74 -46.13 18.33
CA PRO A 741 -34.42 -45.20 19.27
C PRO A 741 -34.43 -45.61 20.77
N GLY A 742 -34.96 -44.73 21.62
CA GLY A 742 -35.32 -44.98 23.01
C GLY A 742 -36.18 -43.83 23.57
N ALA A 743 -37.30 -44.16 24.24
CA ALA A 743 -38.34 -43.24 24.72
C ALA A 743 -37.88 -42.41 25.96
N ASP A 744 -38.62 -41.41 26.49
CA ASP A 744 -40.05 -41.11 26.33
C ASP A 744 -40.42 -39.63 26.64
N ALA A 745 -41.72 -39.31 26.51
CA ALA A 745 -42.48 -38.17 27.04
C ALA A 745 -42.38 -36.78 26.35
N ARG A 746 -43.56 -36.14 26.26
CA ARG A 746 -43.86 -34.76 25.82
C ARG A 746 -44.90 -34.17 26.78
N PRO A 747 -44.92 -32.84 27.01
CA PRO A 747 -45.81 -32.00 26.19
C PRO A 747 -45.17 -30.67 25.75
N ARG A 748 -45.94 -29.87 24.99
CA ARG A 748 -45.50 -28.63 24.34
C ARG A 748 -45.45 -27.45 25.34
N GLY A 749 -44.34 -26.71 25.33
CA GLY A 749 -44.22 -25.35 25.86
C GLY A 749 -43.59 -24.44 24.81
N GLN A 750 -43.87 -23.14 24.86
CA GLN A 750 -43.29 -22.16 23.94
C GLN A 750 -41.78 -22.08 24.14
N GLN A 751 -40.98 -22.16 23.08
CA GLN A 751 -39.55 -21.80 23.17
C GLN A 751 -39.46 -20.27 23.37
N PRO A 752 -38.84 -19.78 24.44
CA PRO A 752 -38.60 -18.36 24.59
C PRO A 752 -37.61 -17.90 23.52
N ARG A 753 -37.80 -16.68 22.99
CA ARG A 753 -36.72 -16.00 22.26
C ARG A 753 -35.50 -15.97 23.18
N GLN A 754 -34.35 -16.44 22.70
CA GLN A 754 -33.10 -16.27 23.45
C GLN A 754 -32.91 -14.78 23.74
N PRO A 755 -32.59 -14.38 24.98
CA PRO A 755 -32.33 -12.99 25.28
C PRO A 755 -31.12 -12.55 24.46
N VAL A 756 -31.33 -11.58 23.56
CA VAL A 756 -30.22 -10.84 22.95
C VAL A 756 -29.39 -10.30 24.11
N PRO A 757 -28.07 -10.59 24.19
CA PRO A 757 -27.23 -10.03 25.22
C PRO A 757 -27.36 -8.51 25.17
N ALA A 758 -27.79 -7.90 26.28
CA ALA A 758 -27.97 -6.45 26.35
C ALA A 758 -26.69 -5.76 25.89
N GLU A 759 -26.80 -4.84 24.93
CA GLU A 759 -25.62 -4.25 24.30
C GLU A 759 -24.73 -3.61 25.37
N PRO A 760 -23.45 -4.03 25.50
CA PRO A 760 -22.56 -3.44 26.50
C PRO A 760 -22.33 -1.99 26.11
N ALA A 761 -22.95 -1.07 26.86
CA ALA A 761 -23.13 0.36 26.55
C ALA A 761 -22.05 0.91 25.61
N ALA A 762 -22.36 0.92 24.31
CA ALA A 762 -21.37 1.05 23.27
C ALA A 762 -20.95 2.52 23.12
N VAL A 763 -19.90 2.90 23.84
CA VAL A 763 -19.39 4.27 23.82
C VAL A 763 -18.96 4.61 22.41
N GLN A 764 -19.60 5.64 21.85
CA GLN A 764 -19.40 6.06 20.48
C GLN A 764 -18.47 7.28 20.43
N VAL A 765 -17.27 7.11 19.87
CA VAL A 765 -16.40 8.24 19.52
C VAL A 765 -16.66 8.61 18.07
N ARG A 766 -17.22 9.80 17.82
CA ARG A 766 -17.39 10.35 16.46
C ARG A 766 -16.36 11.45 16.23
N VAL A 767 -15.52 11.30 15.21
CA VAL A 767 -14.66 12.38 14.72
C VAL A 767 -15.06 12.69 13.29
N ARG A 768 -15.39 13.95 13.00
CA ARG A 768 -15.73 14.46 11.66
C ARG A 768 -14.73 15.53 11.22
N ARG A 769 -14.16 15.39 10.02
CA ARG A 769 -13.41 16.45 9.35
C ARG A 769 -14.29 17.17 8.35
N GLU A 770 -14.22 18.51 8.37
CA GLU A 770 -14.85 19.38 7.38
C GLU A 770 -13.84 20.34 6.74
N ARG A 771 -14.20 20.87 5.57
CA ARG A 771 -13.42 21.89 4.85
C ARG A 771 -13.30 23.18 5.66
N ARG A 772 -12.17 23.87 5.55
CA ARG A 772 -11.96 25.19 6.15
C ARG A 772 -12.79 26.27 5.41
N GLY A 773 -14.00 26.54 5.90
CA GLY A 773 -14.90 27.55 5.31
C GLY A 773 -14.37 28.99 5.42
N ARG A 774 -14.52 29.78 4.35
CA ARG A 774 -14.36 31.24 4.43
C ARG A 774 -15.61 31.84 5.09
N LEU A 775 -15.48 32.35 6.31
CA LEU A 775 -16.49 33.19 6.94
C LEU A 775 -16.50 34.57 6.27
N GLN A 776 -17.33 34.74 5.24
CA GLN A 776 -17.91 36.04 4.91
C GLN A 776 -19.33 36.07 5.49
N HIS A 777 -19.52 36.86 6.55
CA HIS A 777 -20.80 36.97 7.25
C HIS A 777 -21.83 37.73 6.39
N ALA A 778 -22.87 37.02 5.93
CA ALA A 778 -24.13 37.63 5.55
C ALA A 778 -25.04 37.75 6.80
N ALA A 779 -24.78 38.76 7.63
CA ALA A 779 -25.56 39.00 8.85
C ALA A 779 -26.87 39.75 8.52
N VAL A 780 -27.98 39.01 8.39
CA VAL A 780 -29.32 39.60 8.24
C VAL A 780 -29.97 39.78 9.62
N LEU A 781 -30.12 41.03 10.05
CA LEU A 781 -30.99 41.42 11.17
C LEU A 781 -31.86 42.62 10.77
N ARG A 782 -33.08 42.68 11.32
CA ARG A 782 -34.11 43.68 10.99
C ARG A 782 -34.17 44.82 12.01
N ALA A 783 -34.82 45.91 11.55
CA ALA A 783 -35.44 47.01 12.31
C ALA A 783 -34.54 48.20 12.69
N GLY A 784 -35.13 49.42 12.63
CA GLY A 784 -34.47 50.69 12.98
C GLY A 784 -34.72 51.83 11.99
N ASP A 785 -35.92 52.42 12.01
CA ASP A 785 -36.32 53.60 11.25
C ASP A 785 -35.42 54.84 11.49
N HIS A 786 -34.88 55.49 10.43
CA HIS A 786 -35.06 56.95 10.20
C HIS A 786 -34.43 57.56 8.92
N ARG A 787 -35.29 58.28 8.16
CA ARG A 787 -35.07 59.57 7.47
C ARG A 787 -34.21 59.70 6.17
N ARG A 788 -34.85 60.38 5.19
CA ARG A 788 -34.33 61.27 4.11
C ARG A 788 -33.80 60.69 2.77
N HIS A 789 -34.72 60.72 1.79
CA HIS A 789 -34.55 61.14 0.38
C HIS A 789 -33.56 62.32 0.14
N PRO A 790 -33.05 62.62 -1.10
CA PRO A 790 -33.79 62.46 -2.38
C PRO A 790 -33.03 62.13 -3.71
N ARG A 791 -33.80 61.68 -4.73
CA ARG A 791 -33.59 61.86 -6.21
C ARG A 791 -32.36 61.16 -6.84
N ARG A 792 -32.32 60.79 -8.15
CA ARG A 792 -33.15 60.96 -9.37
C ARG A 792 -33.19 59.61 -10.14
N ARG A 793 -34.27 59.24 -10.87
CA ARG A 793 -34.37 59.23 -12.37
C ARG A 793 -33.09 58.86 -13.14
N ALA A 794 -33.09 58.04 -14.20
CA ALA A 794 -34.09 57.13 -14.82
C ALA A 794 -33.34 56.31 -15.95
N ASP A 795 -33.86 55.66 -17.00
CA ASP A 795 -35.20 55.43 -17.65
C ASP A 795 -35.14 54.06 -18.42
N VAL A 796 -36.20 53.60 -19.11
CA VAL A 796 -36.25 52.36 -19.95
C VAL A 796 -36.97 52.65 -21.28
N PRO A 797 -36.64 51.96 -22.41
CA PRO A 797 -37.70 51.26 -23.16
C PRO A 797 -37.28 49.91 -23.80
N GLU A 798 -38.28 49.16 -24.29
CA GLU A 798 -38.19 47.82 -24.89
C GLU A 798 -37.90 47.84 -26.40
N HIS A 799 -37.67 46.66 -27.03
CA HIS A 799 -38.47 46.21 -28.18
C HIS A 799 -38.28 44.71 -28.54
N GLN A 800 -39.31 44.15 -29.19
CA GLN A 800 -39.53 42.79 -29.70
C GLN A 800 -40.57 42.90 -30.86
N PRO A 801 -41.05 41.82 -31.56
CA PRO A 801 -40.54 40.46 -31.83
C PRO A 801 -40.68 40.11 -33.36
N LEU A 802 -41.16 38.88 -33.70
CA LEU A 802 -41.71 38.29 -34.96
C LEU A 802 -40.77 37.25 -35.64
N ARG A 803 -41.11 36.00 -36.06
CA ARG A 803 -42.29 35.22 -36.57
C ARG A 803 -41.95 34.68 -38.01
N GLU A 804 -42.45 33.59 -38.60
CA GLU A 804 -43.27 32.40 -38.23
C GLU A 804 -43.25 31.35 -39.41
N GLY A 805 -43.86 30.15 -39.28
CA GLY A 805 -44.15 29.17 -40.38
C GLY A 805 -43.40 27.81 -40.28
N HIS A 806 -44.00 26.60 -40.29
CA HIS A 806 -45.00 25.91 -41.16
C HIS A 806 -44.43 25.38 -42.50
N ALA A 807 -44.73 24.17 -43.06
CA ALA A 807 -45.37 22.89 -42.63
C ALA A 807 -45.13 21.81 -43.76
N ASP A 808 -45.71 20.59 -43.93
CA ASP A 808 -46.71 19.75 -43.23
C ASP A 808 -46.73 18.25 -43.74
N ALA A 809 -47.52 17.37 -43.09
CA ALA A 809 -48.25 16.16 -43.57
C ALA A 809 -47.61 14.82 -44.09
N GLY A 810 -48.35 13.70 -43.90
CA GLY A 810 -48.13 12.31 -44.41
C GLY A 810 -47.86 11.26 -43.29
N ASP A 811 -48.63 10.22 -42.93
CA ASP A 811 -49.61 9.27 -43.57
C ASP A 811 -48.97 8.23 -44.54
N GLU A 812 -49.31 6.92 -44.58
CA GLU A 812 -50.37 6.08 -43.96
C GLU A 812 -50.04 4.54 -44.02
N LEU A 813 -50.55 3.68 -43.09
CA LEU A 813 -51.03 2.25 -43.25
C LEU A 813 -50.12 1.10 -43.84
N ILE A 814 -50.36 -0.25 -43.81
CA ILE A 814 -51.16 -1.25 -43.01
C ILE A 814 -50.67 -2.74 -43.19
N SER A 815 -50.70 -3.57 -42.11
CA SER A 815 -50.78 -5.07 -42.06
C SER A 815 -49.75 -5.96 -42.81
N GLU A 816 -49.64 -7.31 -42.69
CA GLU A 816 -50.22 -8.41 -41.87
C GLU A 816 -49.18 -9.58 -41.80
N GLY A 817 -49.18 -10.61 -40.93
CA GLY A 817 -49.87 -10.89 -39.65
C GLY A 817 -50.22 -12.39 -39.43
N THR A 818 -50.37 -12.81 -38.17
CA THR A 818 -50.69 -14.19 -37.67
C THR A 818 -49.58 -15.26 -37.89
N GLN A 819 -49.46 -16.36 -37.11
CA GLN A 819 -50.16 -16.90 -35.92
C GLN A 819 -49.11 -17.09 -34.79
N LYS A 820 -49.31 -16.95 -33.47
CA LYS A 820 -50.42 -17.15 -32.51
C LYS A 820 -50.81 -18.62 -32.18
N PHE A 821 -50.34 -19.10 -31.02
CA PHE A 821 -51.11 -20.01 -30.17
C PHE A 821 -51.14 -19.52 -28.70
N HIS A 822 -52.32 -19.65 -28.11
CA HIS A 822 -52.75 -19.26 -26.75
C HIS A 822 -52.87 -20.54 -25.89
N TYR A 823 -52.96 -20.59 -24.55
CA TYR A 823 -52.73 -19.70 -23.40
C TYR A 823 -52.84 -20.60 -22.14
N ARG A 824 -52.37 -20.16 -20.96
CA ARG A 824 -53.18 -20.23 -19.73
C ARG A 824 -52.56 -19.46 -18.57
N GLU A 825 -53.20 -18.36 -18.22
CA GLU A 825 -53.09 -17.72 -16.91
C GLU A 825 -53.97 -18.46 -15.89
N CYS A 826 -53.75 -18.19 -14.60
CA CYS A 826 -54.75 -18.35 -13.55
C CYS A 826 -54.76 -17.08 -12.70
N THR A 827 -55.64 -16.15 -13.07
CA THR A 827 -55.97 -14.96 -12.27
C THR A 827 -57.08 -15.29 -11.28
N ALA A 828 -57.08 -14.60 -10.14
CA ALA A 828 -58.21 -14.53 -9.23
C ALA A 828 -58.23 -13.14 -8.57
N SER A 829 -59.35 -12.44 -8.70
CA SER A 829 -59.60 -11.11 -8.16
C SER A 829 -61.11 -10.90 -7.98
N SER A 830 -61.52 -9.81 -7.33
CA SER A 830 -62.90 -9.49 -6.89
C SER A 830 -63.39 -10.35 -5.69
N GLU A 831 -64.27 -9.88 -4.78
CA GLU A 831 -64.83 -8.51 -4.65
C GLU A 831 -65.28 -8.14 -3.21
N THR A 832 -65.54 -6.83 -3.05
CA THR A 832 -66.17 -6.04 -1.97
C THR A 832 -66.86 -6.70 -0.75
N GLY A 833 -66.67 -6.06 0.41
CA GLY A 833 -67.58 -6.10 1.57
C GLY A 833 -67.21 -5.05 2.63
N SER A 834 -68.19 -4.28 3.14
CA SER A 834 -68.02 -3.22 4.15
C SER A 834 -68.68 -3.58 5.49
N ASP A 835 -68.13 -3.17 6.64
CA ASP A 835 -68.63 -1.96 7.36
C ASP A 835 -67.92 -1.60 8.69
N THR A 836 -68.05 -0.32 9.09
CA THR A 836 -67.94 0.31 10.43
C THR A 836 -66.80 0.00 11.42
N GLY A 837 -66.26 1.06 12.04
CA GLY A 837 -65.55 1.00 13.33
C GLY A 837 -64.99 2.33 13.85
N SER A 838 -65.72 3.02 14.74
CA SER A 838 -65.34 4.26 15.45
C SER A 838 -65.05 5.53 14.60
N HIS A 839 -64.97 6.68 15.28
CA HIS A 839 -64.65 8.02 14.76
C HIS A 839 -63.21 8.43 15.14
#